data_AF-A0A9P6BYC7-F1
#
_entry.id   AF-A0A9P6BYC7-F1
#
_cell.length_a   1.000
_cell.length_b   1.000
_cell.length_c   1.000
_cell.angle_alpha   90.00
_cell.angle_beta   90.00
_cell.angle_gamma   90.00
#
_symmetry.space_group_name_H-M   'P 1'
#
loop_
_entity.id
_entity.type
_entity.pdbx_description
1 polymer ?
#
loop_
_entity_poly.entity_id
_entity_poly.type
_entity_poly.pdbx_seq_one_letter_code
_entity_poly.pdbx_strand_id
1 'polypeptide(L)'
;MANLYNNLDPHTFSVNQFARHGRYLLSLGDEEQAQFIQFAVTGEFCDNSEEEKKQVFLDPTLNRINDPNYPLDIARDYDSALGFADDILVNGSITVYAVPHPTFALTSSIHMKYPLLYRDAIKMVEYHHIPNYELGTFGDRCHINVFFPLLWDSDRSKHQHPHRLSVEQRAFWYERGFRPAIRTLLGDRVASEWPATLETERIRARKSRGGFAWATKTIQQDAVRELAEQIRQELENDPFLDDGDARWAGNFFFLHTIRGVKHRHYHRVDAESAEHFLTEFLTEAQLSPDAVTAGDWYIDVGIEVSSSVGDCVQWMTASHSDLVQQALRIPEEHANRITRIGSSKYSRDLSSHLTALSGFRIVPGAQAQGEFEATYIQAYTTDKSVVYNPEGRHHAKFLTTKEALSCQDHPTQTIGGIYSIYAGARDANSSSARLEVRIPFRFATDVLLEFDSDVIRRSVCVFAREDWWDFRIIRLMGFSQAISLQSLFPLSRFQPEALTLTAACVWLINGLHARPDDGPASRKLMDAILPLTEAAGADRNVIAYNTSTREAEQEEEEEEEEEDRGLPRRVPYNPYGCVFLRRVAITEQAAPRLRIGGSVLSGSSFEFWYNGMTLAQVQAQYQSAGIVPREVVAQTRFLTNRAKLAPHVNHTGQPEPQLFHLAAQGHALAPPPADDGSDVDDRSSPPPGAHLDNIDTFLSTLWRTFVRELTLKSPNPHGNTKASYLKLDKVERQSATDDLYKNLHFPQIFTDVYYKNASRDEWRTSFNWLFPDKDFKTSAAIQNYKQCSYYKRWMEFLAANSGDAELIKASRDELFKRIREWSWMPSSQSDRMWMTSAKKASGNSYIRWPRDDARPPAPFILLKSHSDPIFVVPQDN
;
A
#
# COMPACT_ATOMS: atom_id res chain seq x y z
N MET A 1 21.89 -22.98 -5.54
CA MET A 1 22.07 -21.80 -4.64
C MET A 1 23.02 -20.75 -5.21
N ALA A 2 24.25 -21.09 -5.62
CA ALA A 2 25.21 -20.12 -6.21
C ALA A 2 24.64 -19.34 -7.43
N ASN A 3 23.67 -19.92 -8.15
CA ASN A 3 23.05 -19.30 -9.32
C ASN A 3 21.97 -18.23 -9.01
N LEU A 4 21.58 -18.07 -7.73
CA LEU A 4 20.54 -17.12 -7.28
C LEU A 4 21.09 -15.74 -6.89
N TYR A 5 22.36 -15.70 -6.48
CA TYR A 5 23.03 -14.52 -5.95
C TYR A 5 24.22 -14.15 -6.83
N ASN A 6 24.60 -12.88 -6.83
CA ASN A 6 25.80 -12.45 -7.55
C ASN A 6 27.03 -12.89 -6.76
N ASN A 7 27.78 -13.85 -7.28
CA ASN A 7 29.12 -14.22 -6.80
C ASN A 7 30.19 -13.60 -7.71
N LEU A 8 29.89 -12.46 -8.30
CA LEU A 8 30.78 -11.76 -9.23
C LEU A 8 31.79 -10.94 -8.43
N ASP A 9 32.99 -10.77 -8.98
CA ASP A 9 34.01 -9.95 -8.35
C ASP A 9 33.54 -8.49 -8.23
N PRO A 10 33.68 -7.87 -7.04
CA PRO A 10 33.23 -6.52 -6.83
C PRO A 10 34.16 -5.51 -7.52
N HIS A 11 33.56 -4.52 -8.18
CA HIS A 11 34.24 -3.33 -8.69
C HIS A 11 33.68 -2.09 -8.01
N THR A 12 34.55 -1.25 -7.46
CA THR A 12 34.14 -0.06 -6.72
C THR A 12 33.73 1.07 -7.67
N PHE A 13 32.54 1.61 -7.45
CA PHE A 13 32.03 2.83 -8.09
C PHE A 13 31.85 3.93 -7.05
N SER A 14 32.20 5.17 -7.41
CA SER A 14 31.63 6.35 -6.77
C SER A 14 30.20 6.61 -7.26
N VAL A 15 29.46 7.46 -6.55
CA VAL A 15 28.09 7.84 -6.94
C VAL A 15 28.06 8.48 -8.35
N ASN A 16 29.03 9.35 -8.65
CA ASN A 16 29.18 9.96 -9.98
C ASN A 16 29.45 8.90 -11.06
N GLN A 17 30.39 7.98 -10.82
CA GLN A 17 30.72 6.93 -11.78
C GLN A 17 29.49 6.05 -12.07
N PHE A 18 28.74 5.69 -11.04
CA PHE A 18 27.53 4.89 -11.19
C PHE A 18 26.47 5.63 -12.00
N ALA A 19 26.21 6.90 -11.67
CA ALA A 19 25.25 7.73 -12.38
C ALA A 19 25.65 7.96 -13.85
N ARG A 20 26.94 8.18 -14.14
CA ARG A 20 27.46 8.34 -15.51
C ARG A 20 27.34 7.06 -16.33
N HIS A 21 27.71 5.92 -15.76
CA HIS A 21 27.59 4.64 -16.46
C HIS A 21 26.12 4.29 -16.71
N GLY A 22 25.24 4.50 -15.73
CA GLY A 22 23.80 4.33 -15.89
C GLY A 22 23.22 5.23 -16.98
N ARG A 23 23.65 6.50 -17.06
CA ARG A 23 23.23 7.43 -18.14
C ARG A 23 23.72 6.96 -19.51
N TYR A 24 24.94 6.44 -19.59
CA TYR A 24 25.47 5.87 -20.82
C TYR A 24 24.61 4.70 -21.29
N LEU A 25 24.35 3.70 -20.44
CA LEU A 25 23.49 2.57 -20.78
C LEU A 25 22.07 3.02 -21.17
N LEU A 26 21.50 3.97 -20.43
CA LEU A 26 20.18 4.53 -20.75
C LEU A 26 20.14 5.23 -22.12
N SER A 27 21.25 5.85 -22.55
CA SER A 27 21.36 6.53 -23.85
C SER A 27 21.43 5.59 -25.05
N LEU A 28 21.74 4.30 -24.83
CA LEU A 28 21.78 3.27 -25.87
C LEU A 28 20.37 2.78 -26.26
N GLY A 29 19.34 3.15 -25.49
CA GLY A 29 17.94 2.86 -25.82
C GLY A 29 17.55 1.39 -25.59
N ASP A 30 16.61 0.89 -26.39
CA ASP A 30 15.99 -0.42 -26.19
C ASP A 30 16.97 -1.59 -26.40
N GLU A 31 18.02 -1.41 -27.21
CA GLU A 31 19.03 -2.45 -27.50
C GLU A 31 19.75 -2.92 -26.22
N GLU A 32 19.97 -2.02 -25.26
CA GLU A 32 20.67 -2.31 -24.00
C GLU A 32 19.80 -2.13 -22.76
N GLN A 33 18.47 -2.15 -22.93
CA GLN A 33 17.51 -2.03 -21.84
C GLN A 33 17.73 -3.12 -20.77
N ALA A 34 18.03 -4.36 -21.17
CA ALA A 34 18.29 -5.45 -20.25
C ALA A 34 19.55 -5.19 -19.40
N GLN A 35 20.64 -4.72 -20.02
CA GLN A 35 21.89 -4.37 -19.32
C GLN A 35 21.67 -3.20 -18.35
N PHE A 36 20.93 -2.16 -18.78
CA PHE A 36 20.60 -1.04 -17.92
C PHE A 36 19.79 -1.47 -16.68
N ILE A 37 18.77 -2.30 -16.85
CA ILE A 37 17.99 -2.81 -15.71
C ILE A 37 18.87 -3.67 -14.80
N GLN A 38 19.70 -4.56 -15.34
CA GLN A 38 20.63 -5.39 -14.55
C GLN A 38 21.58 -4.52 -13.71
N PHE A 39 22.20 -3.52 -14.34
CA PHE A 39 23.09 -2.56 -13.67
C PHE A 39 22.37 -1.77 -12.57
N ALA A 40 21.25 -1.14 -12.90
CA ALA A 40 20.56 -0.24 -11.99
C ALA A 40 19.88 -0.97 -10.82
N VAL A 41 19.37 -2.20 -11.04
CA VAL A 41 18.56 -2.94 -10.06
C VAL A 41 19.38 -3.94 -9.24
N THR A 42 20.35 -4.63 -9.87
CA THR A 42 21.15 -5.70 -9.24
C THR A 42 22.62 -5.34 -9.08
N GLY A 43 23.11 -4.30 -9.76
CA GLY A 43 24.52 -3.93 -9.78
C GLY A 43 25.38 -4.86 -10.62
N GLU A 44 24.80 -5.76 -11.42
CA GLU A 44 25.55 -6.57 -12.39
C GLU A 44 25.97 -5.68 -13.57
N PHE A 45 27.27 -5.64 -13.92
CA PHE A 45 27.78 -4.83 -15.03
C PHE A 45 28.87 -5.59 -15.81
N CYS A 46 29.01 -5.26 -17.09
CA CYS A 46 30.11 -5.75 -17.93
C CYS A 46 31.13 -4.64 -18.13
N ASP A 47 32.41 -4.95 -17.96
CA ASP A 47 33.50 -4.02 -18.25
C ASP A 47 33.73 -4.00 -19.77
N ASN A 48 33.80 -2.82 -20.40
CA ASN A 48 34.01 -2.70 -21.86
C ASN A 48 35.32 -3.34 -22.35
N SER A 49 36.20 -3.75 -21.44
CA SER A 49 37.50 -4.38 -21.74
C SER A 49 37.52 -5.91 -21.68
N GLU A 50 36.54 -6.55 -21.04
CA GLU A 50 36.50 -8.01 -20.81
C GLU A 50 35.04 -8.49 -20.86
N GLU A 51 34.71 -9.59 -21.54
CA GLU A 51 33.35 -10.21 -21.51
C GLU A 51 32.93 -10.71 -20.10
N GLU A 52 33.69 -10.35 -19.06
CA GLU A 52 33.50 -10.77 -17.68
C GLU A 52 32.52 -9.85 -16.94
N LYS A 53 31.50 -10.46 -16.34
CA LYS A 53 30.51 -9.79 -15.50
C LYS A 53 31.10 -9.52 -14.11
N LYS A 54 30.94 -8.30 -13.63
CA LYS A 54 31.39 -7.84 -12.31
C LYS A 54 30.19 -7.32 -11.50
N GLN A 55 30.35 -7.23 -10.18
CA GLN A 55 29.36 -6.66 -9.28
C GLN A 55 29.76 -5.24 -8.89
N VAL A 56 28.86 -4.28 -9.02
CA VAL A 56 29.07 -2.92 -8.50
C VAL A 56 29.12 -2.97 -6.97
N PHE A 57 30.19 -2.44 -6.39
CA PHE A 57 30.25 -1.99 -4.99
C PHE A 57 30.17 -0.47 -4.96
N LEU A 58 29.08 0.09 -4.46
CA LEU A 58 28.87 1.54 -4.47
C LEU A 58 29.43 2.18 -3.20
N ASP A 59 30.55 2.90 -3.33
CA ASP A 59 31.22 3.55 -2.20
C ASP A 59 31.00 5.07 -2.22
N PRO A 60 30.01 5.59 -1.46
CA PRO A 60 29.79 7.02 -1.35
C PRO A 60 30.85 7.73 -0.51
N THR A 61 31.74 7.01 0.19
CA THR A 61 32.78 7.61 1.03
C THR A 61 33.95 8.16 0.21
N LEU A 62 34.04 7.81 -1.08
CA LEU A 62 34.94 8.46 -2.03
C LEU A 62 34.63 9.96 -2.23
N ASN A 63 33.43 10.40 -1.84
CA ASN A 63 32.97 11.79 -1.86
C ASN A 63 33.12 12.49 -0.50
N ARG A 64 33.95 11.95 0.40
CA ARG A 64 34.34 12.65 1.64
C ARG A 64 35.07 13.95 1.31
N ILE A 65 34.91 14.93 2.19
CA ILE A 65 35.62 16.21 2.09
C ILE A 65 37.10 15.96 2.41
N ASN A 66 37.93 15.94 1.38
CA ASN A 66 39.40 15.84 1.53
C ASN A 66 40.08 17.22 1.57
N ASP A 67 39.42 18.27 1.07
CA ASP A 67 39.93 19.63 1.13
C ASP A 67 39.51 20.30 2.45
N PRO A 68 40.45 20.63 3.35
CA PRO A 68 40.14 21.32 4.60
C PRO A 68 39.50 22.70 4.37
N ASN A 69 39.67 23.30 3.19
CA ASN A 69 39.11 24.60 2.82
C ASN A 69 37.75 24.50 2.10
N TYR A 70 37.19 23.30 1.94
CA TYR A 70 35.87 23.16 1.30
C TYR A 70 34.83 24.02 2.06
N PRO A 71 34.04 24.86 1.38
CA PRO A 71 33.17 25.82 2.04
C PRO A 71 31.89 25.14 2.56
N LEU A 72 31.84 24.93 3.88
CA LEU A 72 30.65 24.51 4.60
C LEU A 72 30.13 25.66 5.46
N ASP A 73 28.82 25.87 5.42
CA ASP A 73 28.12 26.79 6.30
C ASP A 73 27.31 26.01 7.33
N ILE A 74 27.30 26.50 8.57
CA ILE A 74 26.52 25.95 9.67
C ILE A 74 25.60 27.05 10.18
N ALA A 75 24.31 26.75 10.24
CA ALA A 75 23.31 27.62 10.84
C ALA A 75 22.54 26.87 11.93
N ARG A 76 22.08 27.61 12.94
CA ARG A 76 21.30 27.09 14.06
C ARG A 76 19.88 27.64 13.99
N ASP A 77 18.90 26.88 14.46
CA ASP A 77 17.51 27.33 14.56
C ASP A 77 16.72 26.64 15.68
N TYR A 78 15.55 27.21 15.98
CA TYR A 78 14.52 26.60 16.82
C TYR A 78 13.40 26.08 15.89
N ASP A 79 13.22 24.76 15.86
CA ASP A 79 12.26 24.13 14.93
C ASP A 79 10.85 24.05 15.52
N SER A 80 10.76 23.52 16.74
CA SER A 80 9.48 23.18 17.36
C SER A 80 9.58 23.21 18.87
N ALA A 81 8.43 23.38 19.54
CA ALA A 81 8.35 23.32 20.99
C ALA A 81 7.10 22.59 21.47
N LEU A 82 7.24 21.90 22.60
CA LEU A 82 6.21 21.15 23.30
C LEU A 82 6.15 21.65 24.75
N GLY A 83 5.02 22.22 25.15
CA GLY A 83 4.81 22.73 26.51
C GLY A 83 3.69 22.00 27.22
N PHE A 84 3.98 21.41 28.37
CA PHE A 84 2.98 20.75 29.22
C PHE A 84 2.68 21.63 30.42
N ALA A 85 1.39 21.91 30.65
CA ALA A 85 0.98 22.76 31.76
C ALA A 85 -0.45 22.47 32.18
N ASP A 86 -0.77 22.75 33.44
CA ASP A 86 -2.15 22.66 33.93
C ASP A 86 -3.03 23.77 33.33
N ASP A 87 -2.45 24.92 32.96
CA ASP A 87 -3.18 26.04 32.37
C ASP A 87 -2.82 26.27 30.89
N ILE A 88 -3.61 27.11 30.21
CA ILE A 88 -3.34 27.52 28.83
C ILE A 88 -2.36 28.70 28.84
N LEU A 89 -1.09 28.45 28.56
CA LEU A 89 0.01 29.41 28.69
C LEU A 89 0.19 30.26 27.42
N VAL A 90 -0.90 30.83 26.92
CA VAL A 90 -0.95 31.64 25.69
C VAL A 90 -1.26 33.10 26.02
N ASN A 91 -0.46 34.02 25.49
CA ASN A 91 -0.61 35.47 25.59
C ASN A 91 -1.33 36.06 24.37
N GLY A 92 -2.49 35.50 24.04
CA GLY A 92 -3.29 35.88 22.88
C GLY A 92 -4.64 35.20 22.88
N SER A 93 -5.46 35.51 21.86
CA SER A 93 -6.73 34.81 21.66
C SER A 93 -6.48 33.38 21.18
N ILE A 94 -7.30 32.43 21.63
CA ILE A 94 -7.30 31.06 21.09
C ILE A 94 -8.55 30.80 20.26
N THR A 95 -8.42 29.91 19.28
CA THR A 95 -9.54 29.42 18.49
C THR A 95 -9.81 27.97 18.89
N VAL A 96 -10.96 27.71 19.47
CA VAL A 96 -11.32 26.38 19.99
C VAL A 96 -12.47 25.77 19.22
N TYR A 97 -12.52 24.44 19.23
CA TYR A 97 -13.64 23.68 18.74
C TYR A 97 -14.66 23.54 19.88
N ALA A 98 -15.87 24.05 19.67
CA ALA A 98 -16.95 23.86 20.64
C ALA A 98 -17.21 22.37 20.90
N VAL A 99 -17.11 21.54 19.85
CA VAL A 99 -16.96 20.10 20.01
C VAL A 99 -15.72 19.62 19.25
N PRO A 100 -14.71 19.13 19.97
CA PRO A 100 -13.41 18.80 19.42
C PRO A 100 -13.47 17.57 18.50
N HIS A 101 -12.74 17.65 17.39
CA HIS A 101 -12.67 16.59 16.41
C HIS A 101 -11.88 15.40 16.97
N PRO A 102 -12.42 14.17 16.96
CA PRO A 102 -11.73 13.00 17.52
C PRO A 102 -10.49 12.53 16.73
N THR A 103 -10.09 13.23 15.67
CA THR A 103 -9.00 12.78 14.77
C THR A 103 -7.80 13.72 14.76
N PHE A 104 -7.89 14.83 15.47
CA PHE A 104 -6.75 15.68 15.82
C PHE A 104 -6.18 15.36 17.22
N ALA A 105 -6.59 14.24 17.82
CA ALA A 105 -5.93 13.71 19.01
C ALA A 105 -4.48 13.35 18.71
N LEU A 106 -3.61 13.44 19.71
CA LEU A 106 -2.25 12.94 19.63
C LEU A 106 -2.30 11.41 19.52
N THR A 107 -2.00 10.91 18.31
CA THR A 107 -2.10 9.48 17.97
C THR A 107 -0.76 8.77 17.89
N SER A 108 0.34 9.51 17.85
CA SER A 108 1.70 8.99 17.71
C SER A 108 2.61 9.49 18.83
N SER A 109 3.65 8.70 19.10
CA SER A 109 4.68 9.04 20.07
C SER A 109 5.34 10.38 19.76
N ILE A 110 5.47 11.21 20.80
CA ILE A 110 6.33 12.39 20.84
C ILE A 110 7.64 12.11 21.60
N HIS A 111 7.94 10.84 21.86
CA HIS A 111 9.14 10.37 22.56
C HIS A 111 9.25 10.88 24.01
N MET A 112 8.11 11.14 24.64
CA MET A 112 8.00 11.61 26.02
C MET A 112 6.95 10.82 26.78
N LYS A 113 7.14 10.72 28.08
CA LYS A 113 6.26 9.95 28.98
C LYS A 113 5.79 10.80 30.14
N TYR A 114 4.57 10.54 30.58
CA TYR A 114 3.94 11.14 31.73
C TYR A 114 3.91 10.13 32.90
N PRO A 115 4.29 10.54 34.12
CA PRO A 115 4.20 9.69 35.31
C PRO A 115 2.75 9.58 35.79
N LEU A 116 2.19 8.36 35.80
CA LEU A 116 0.85 8.07 36.34
C LEU A 116 0.95 7.21 37.60
N LEU A 117 0.18 7.55 38.64
CA LEU A 117 -0.01 6.68 39.79
C LEU A 117 -0.98 5.55 39.44
N TYR A 118 -0.51 4.32 39.42
CA TYR A 118 -1.31 3.12 39.11
C TYR A 118 -1.00 2.01 40.12
N ARG A 119 -2.01 1.58 40.88
CA ARG A 119 -1.88 0.56 41.95
C ARG A 119 -0.71 0.87 42.90
N ASP A 120 -0.66 2.10 43.40
CA ASP A 120 0.35 2.62 44.34
C ASP A 120 1.80 2.67 43.79
N ALA A 121 1.99 2.52 42.48
CA ALA A 121 3.28 2.67 41.81
C ALA A 121 3.23 3.72 40.70
N ILE A 122 4.33 4.45 40.50
CA ILE A 122 4.48 5.38 39.37
C ILE A 122 4.78 4.57 38.12
N LYS A 123 3.94 4.73 37.10
CA LYS A 123 4.10 4.14 35.78
C LYS A 123 4.30 5.24 34.74
N MET A 124 5.39 5.15 33.98
CA MET A 124 5.67 6.07 32.87
C MET A 124 4.86 5.66 31.63
N VAL A 125 3.92 6.49 31.22
CA VAL A 125 3.02 6.22 30.08
C VAL A 125 3.28 7.23 28.96
N GLU A 126 3.39 6.74 27.72
CA GLU A 126 3.53 7.61 26.55
C GLU A 126 2.31 8.53 26.39
N TYR A 127 2.50 9.82 26.10
CA TYR A 127 1.39 10.78 26.01
C TYR A 127 0.29 10.35 25.04
N HIS A 128 0.64 9.81 23.87
CA HIS A 128 -0.34 9.33 22.88
C HIS A 128 -1.12 8.06 23.29
N HIS A 129 -0.86 7.50 24.48
CA HIS A 129 -1.70 6.48 25.10
C HIS A 129 -2.66 7.06 26.14
N ILE A 130 -2.46 8.32 26.55
CA ILE A 130 -3.36 9.02 27.47
C ILE A 130 -4.55 9.56 26.67
N PRO A 131 -5.79 9.34 27.13
CA PRO A 131 -6.98 9.93 26.53
C PRO A 131 -6.84 11.45 26.33
N ASN A 132 -6.97 11.89 25.07
CA ASN A 132 -6.81 13.29 24.69
C ASN A 132 -7.61 13.65 23.44
N TYR A 133 -7.71 14.96 23.17
CA TYR A 133 -8.14 15.51 21.87
C TYR A 133 -7.59 16.92 21.68
N GLU A 134 -7.63 17.44 20.45
CA GLU A 134 -7.32 18.84 20.16
C GLU A 134 -8.47 19.74 20.60
N LEU A 135 -8.20 20.63 21.54
CA LEU A 135 -9.14 21.65 21.99
C LEU A 135 -9.24 22.79 20.97
N GLY A 136 -8.10 23.17 20.38
CA GLY A 136 -8.03 24.32 19.49
C GLY A 136 -6.63 24.65 19.02
N THR A 137 -6.50 25.84 18.45
CA THR A 137 -5.26 26.41 17.92
C THR A 137 -5.02 27.81 18.48
N PHE A 138 -3.76 28.23 18.47
CA PHE A 138 -3.33 29.59 18.80
C PHE A 138 -2.23 30.02 17.83
N GLY A 139 -2.02 31.32 17.66
CA GLY A 139 -1.04 31.85 16.73
C GLY A 139 -1.13 31.23 15.32
N ASP A 140 -0.01 31.24 14.60
CA ASP A 140 0.16 30.52 13.34
C ASP A 140 0.82 29.17 13.62
N ARG A 141 0.24 28.08 13.11
CA ARG A 141 0.75 26.70 13.23
C ARG A 141 0.95 26.18 14.67
N CYS A 142 0.18 26.67 15.64
CA CYS A 142 0.21 26.16 17.02
C CYS A 142 -1.11 25.51 17.45
N HIS A 143 -1.01 24.44 18.24
CA HIS A 143 -2.13 23.57 18.62
C HIS A 143 -2.17 23.37 20.14
N ILE A 144 -3.38 23.23 20.68
CA ILE A 144 -3.64 22.90 22.08
C ILE A 144 -4.39 21.58 22.14
N ASN A 145 -3.79 20.60 22.79
CA ASN A 145 -4.43 19.35 23.15
C ASN A 145 -4.71 19.31 24.64
N VAL A 146 -5.86 18.75 25.03
CA VAL A 146 -6.21 18.51 26.44
C VAL A 146 -6.13 17.02 26.74
N PHE A 147 -5.54 16.66 27.88
CA PHE A 147 -5.27 15.30 28.32
C PHE A 147 -6.00 14.95 29.61
N PHE A 148 -6.45 13.70 29.71
CA PHE A 148 -7.21 13.18 30.85
C PHE A 148 -6.49 11.96 31.46
N PRO A 149 -5.45 12.15 32.28
CA PRO A 149 -4.62 11.09 32.84
C PRO A 149 -5.41 10.05 33.64
N LEU A 150 -6.42 10.45 34.40
CA LEU A 150 -7.21 9.52 35.23
C LEU A 150 -8.20 8.63 34.44
N LEU A 151 -8.36 8.89 33.14
CA LEU A 151 -9.08 7.99 32.23
C LEU A 151 -8.18 6.91 31.62
N TRP A 152 -6.88 6.94 31.89
CA TRP A 152 -5.97 5.89 31.46
C TRP A 152 -6.04 4.67 32.39
N ASP A 153 -6.05 3.47 31.82
CA ASP A 153 -5.88 2.22 32.54
C ASP A 153 -5.18 1.15 31.67
N SER A 154 -4.82 0.03 32.30
CA SER A 154 -4.12 -1.07 31.63
C SER A 154 -4.93 -1.74 30.52
N ASP A 155 -6.24 -1.81 30.63
CA ASP A 155 -7.12 -2.50 29.69
C ASP A 155 -7.43 -1.61 28.49
N ARG A 156 -7.75 -0.33 28.73
CA ARG A 156 -7.87 0.71 27.71
C ARG A 156 -6.61 0.82 26.86
N SER A 157 -5.43 0.71 27.47
CA SER A 157 -4.16 0.79 26.73
C SER A 157 -3.98 -0.29 25.66
N LYS A 158 -4.73 -1.41 25.76
CA LYS A 158 -4.72 -2.52 24.78
C LYS A 158 -5.76 -2.35 23.68
N HIS A 159 -6.65 -1.36 23.78
CA HIS A 159 -7.64 -1.08 22.74
C HIS A 159 -6.97 -0.58 21.46
N GLN A 160 -7.67 -0.68 20.32
CA GLN A 160 -7.18 -0.20 19.03
C GLN A 160 -6.92 1.33 19.01
N HIS A 161 -7.65 2.09 19.85
CA HIS A 161 -7.57 3.55 19.92
C HIS A 161 -7.52 4.03 21.39
N PRO A 162 -6.41 3.76 22.11
CA PRO A 162 -6.31 3.99 23.55
C PRO A 162 -6.31 5.47 23.94
N HIS A 163 -6.08 6.38 22.99
CA HIS A 163 -6.10 7.83 23.17
C HIS A 163 -7.49 8.46 23.04
N ARG A 164 -8.50 7.75 22.52
CA ARG A 164 -9.79 8.39 22.22
C ARG A 164 -10.68 8.44 23.44
N LEU A 165 -11.29 9.58 23.75
CA LEU A 165 -12.40 9.65 24.68
C LEU A 165 -13.68 9.06 24.05
N SER A 166 -14.54 8.49 24.89
CA SER A 166 -15.89 8.10 24.44
C SER A 166 -16.72 9.34 24.06
N VAL A 167 -17.90 9.13 23.48
CA VAL A 167 -18.81 10.25 23.20
C VAL A 167 -19.34 10.84 24.51
N GLU A 168 -19.65 9.96 25.46
CA GLU A 168 -20.21 10.27 26.77
C GLU A 168 -19.21 11.08 27.60
N GLN A 169 -17.94 10.67 27.65
CA GLN A 169 -16.86 11.39 28.34
C GLN A 169 -16.67 12.81 27.78
N ARG A 170 -16.77 12.98 26.45
CA ARG A 170 -16.65 14.31 25.83
C ARG A 170 -17.88 15.18 26.10
N ALA A 171 -19.08 14.60 26.01
CA ALA A 171 -20.31 15.30 26.33
C ALA A 171 -20.29 15.78 27.78
N PHE A 172 -19.85 14.91 28.70
CA PHE A 172 -19.68 15.23 30.10
C PHE A 172 -18.79 16.45 30.31
N TRP A 173 -17.52 16.40 29.86
CA TRP A 173 -16.58 17.50 30.09
C TRP A 173 -17.03 18.81 29.44
N TYR A 174 -17.61 18.73 28.23
CA TYR A 174 -18.15 19.90 27.53
C TYR A 174 -19.32 20.54 28.27
N GLU A 175 -20.33 19.76 28.65
CA GLU A 175 -21.61 20.25 29.17
C GLU A 175 -21.52 20.64 30.64
N ARG A 176 -20.62 20.01 31.41
CA ARG A 176 -20.46 20.21 32.85
C ARG A 176 -19.31 21.13 33.24
N GLY A 177 -18.22 21.15 32.48
CA GLY A 177 -17.06 22.00 32.78
C GLY A 177 -16.90 23.14 31.78
N PHE A 178 -16.64 22.80 30.52
CA PHE A 178 -16.19 23.78 29.52
C PHE A 178 -17.22 24.84 29.19
N ARG A 179 -18.44 24.45 28.80
CA ARG A 179 -19.48 25.40 28.42
C ARG A 179 -19.94 26.28 29.60
N PRO A 180 -20.13 25.75 30.82
CA PRO A 180 -20.35 26.57 32.01
C PRO A 180 -19.23 27.59 32.25
N ALA A 181 -17.96 27.19 32.13
CA ALA A 181 -16.83 28.10 32.29
C ALA A 181 -16.86 29.25 31.27
N ILE A 182 -17.19 28.94 30.00
CA ILE A 182 -17.37 29.97 28.96
C ILE A 182 -18.49 30.96 29.33
N ARG A 183 -19.60 30.48 29.89
CA ARG A 183 -20.70 31.34 30.34
C ARG A 183 -20.28 32.24 31.49
N THR A 184 -19.51 31.71 32.44
CA THR A 184 -19.02 32.48 33.59
C THR A 184 -18.02 33.56 33.16
N LEU A 185 -17.07 33.22 32.29
CA LEU A 185 -16.01 34.15 31.85
C LEU A 185 -16.46 35.16 30.80
N LEU A 186 -17.29 34.75 29.83
CA LEU A 186 -17.67 35.59 28.68
C LEU A 186 -19.14 36.07 28.72
N GLY A 187 -19.90 35.65 29.73
CA GLY A 187 -21.30 36.00 29.93
C GLY A 187 -22.30 35.20 29.09
N ASP A 188 -23.57 35.24 29.51
CA ASP A 188 -24.67 34.48 28.91
C ASP A 188 -24.87 34.76 27.42
N ARG A 189 -24.66 36.01 26.99
CA ARG A 189 -24.81 36.40 25.58
C ARG A 189 -23.85 35.61 24.69
N VAL A 190 -22.57 35.53 25.06
CA VAL A 190 -21.56 34.80 24.28
C VAL A 190 -21.84 33.30 24.35
N ALA A 191 -22.11 32.76 25.55
CA ALA A 191 -22.41 31.34 25.72
C ALA A 191 -23.67 30.86 24.98
N SER A 192 -24.63 31.74 24.71
CA SER A 192 -25.82 31.42 23.90
C SER A 192 -25.50 31.10 22.44
N GLU A 193 -24.35 31.55 21.93
CA GLU A 193 -23.89 31.24 20.58
C GLU A 193 -23.13 29.90 20.49
N TRP A 194 -22.89 29.25 21.63
CA TRP A 194 -22.26 27.93 21.70
C TRP A 194 -23.32 26.83 21.70
N PRO A 195 -23.03 25.66 21.10
CA PRO A 195 -23.94 24.52 21.15
C PRO A 195 -24.42 24.21 22.56
N ALA A 196 -25.68 23.82 22.70
CA ALA A 196 -26.25 23.52 24.02
C ALA A 196 -25.67 22.22 24.59
N THR A 197 -25.50 21.21 23.73
CA THR A 197 -24.98 19.88 24.06
C THR A 197 -24.02 19.39 22.98
N LEU A 198 -23.17 18.42 23.32
CA LEU A 198 -22.25 17.82 22.35
C LEU A 198 -23.02 17.18 21.17
N GLU A 199 -24.18 16.58 21.45
CA GLU A 199 -25.01 15.94 20.42
C GLU A 199 -25.61 16.95 19.45
N THR A 200 -26.07 18.12 19.93
CA THR A 200 -26.60 19.17 19.03
C THR A 200 -25.56 19.66 18.04
N GLU A 201 -24.30 19.79 18.48
CA GLU A 201 -23.20 20.17 17.60
C GLU A 201 -22.86 19.07 16.60
N ARG A 202 -22.89 17.79 17.01
CA ARG A 202 -22.68 16.67 16.09
C ARG A 202 -23.72 16.62 14.98
N ILE A 203 -24.99 16.88 15.32
CA ILE A 203 -26.07 16.95 14.34
C ILE A 203 -25.84 18.14 13.39
N ARG A 204 -25.54 19.33 13.92
CA ARG A 204 -25.26 20.54 13.13
C ARG A 204 -24.06 20.35 12.19
N ALA A 205 -22.98 19.77 12.68
CA ALA A 205 -21.75 19.61 11.93
C ALA A 205 -21.86 18.55 10.82
N ARG A 206 -22.83 17.62 10.86
CA ARG A 206 -22.93 16.54 9.88
C ARG A 206 -23.42 17.04 8.51
N LYS A 207 -22.60 16.84 7.48
CA LYS A 207 -22.92 17.13 6.07
C LYS A 207 -23.81 16.04 5.47
N SER A 208 -24.59 16.39 4.45
CA SER A 208 -25.53 15.49 3.74
C SER A 208 -24.88 14.23 3.13
N ARG A 209 -23.57 14.26 2.84
CA ARG A 209 -22.80 13.12 2.31
C ARG A 209 -22.00 12.35 3.39
N GLY A 210 -22.26 12.60 4.68
CA GLY A 210 -21.64 11.86 5.79
C GLY A 210 -20.34 12.44 6.36
N GLY A 211 -19.76 13.48 5.74
CA GLY A 211 -18.65 14.25 6.32
C GLY A 211 -19.10 15.22 7.42
N PHE A 212 -18.17 15.94 8.06
CA PHE A 212 -18.47 16.94 9.08
C PHE A 212 -17.94 18.34 8.70
N ALA A 213 -18.54 19.40 9.26
CA ALA A 213 -18.12 20.80 9.21
C ALA A 213 -18.10 21.35 10.64
N TRP A 214 -16.95 21.25 11.31
CA TRP A 214 -16.78 21.75 12.67
C TRP A 214 -16.78 23.28 12.69
N ALA A 215 -17.51 23.86 13.65
CA ALA A 215 -17.43 25.29 13.92
C ALA A 215 -16.36 25.55 14.97
N THR A 216 -15.63 26.64 14.78
CA THR A 216 -14.69 27.17 15.75
C THR A 216 -15.26 28.40 16.46
N LYS A 217 -14.78 28.66 17.66
CA LYS A 217 -15.11 29.83 18.48
C LYS A 217 -13.83 30.45 18.99
N THR A 218 -13.77 31.78 19.02
CA THR A 218 -12.61 32.51 19.51
C THR A 218 -12.82 32.90 20.96
N ILE A 219 -11.84 32.61 21.81
CA ILE A 219 -11.79 33.04 23.21
C ILE A 219 -10.74 34.15 23.29
N GLN A 220 -11.14 35.28 23.86
CA GLN A 220 -10.27 36.46 23.99
C GLN A 220 -9.20 36.25 25.05
N GLN A 221 -8.04 36.91 24.87
CA GLN A 221 -6.85 36.76 25.71
C GLN A 221 -7.15 36.83 27.22
N ASP A 222 -7.97 37.79 27.66
CA ASP A 222 -8.30 37.97 29.08
C ASP A 222 -8.95 36.73 29.69
N ALA A 223 -9.84 36.07 28.95
CA ALA A 223 -10.52 34.86 29.41
C ALA A 223 -9.67 33.60 29.29
N VAL A 224 -8.65 33.58 28.41
CA VAL A 224 -7.78 32.40 28.22
C VAL A 224 -7.02 32.06 29.49
N ARG A 225 -6.53 33.08 30.21
CA ARG A 225 -5.74 32.91 31.44
C ARG A 225 -6.52 32.23 32.56
N GLU A 226 -7.82 32.50 32.65
CA GLU A 226 -8.69 31.99 33.72
C GLU A 226 -9.46 30.72 33.29
N LEU A 227 -9.37 30.33 32.02
CA LEU A 227 -10.23 29.29 31.46
C LEU A 227 -10.06 27.93 32.12
N ALA A 228 -8.82 27.47 32.30
CA ALA A 228 -8.53 26.16 32.88
C ALA A 228 -9.03 26.06 34.33
N GLU A 229 -8.70 27.06 35.14
CA GLU A 229 -9.15 27.14 36.52
C GLU A 229 -10.68 27.24 36.64
N GLN A 230 -11.32 28.05 35.81
CA GLN A 230 -12.78 28.14 35.80
C GLN A 230 -13.43 26.79 35.45
N ILE A 231 -12.88 26.02 34.49
CA ILE A 231 -13.40 24.68 34.17
C ILE A 231 -13.33 23.76 35.39
N ARG A 232 -12.22 23.80 36.15
CA ARG A 232 -12.08 23.00 37.38
C ARG A 232 -13.11 23.43 38.41
N GLN A 233 -13.30 24.73 38.61
CA GLN A 233 -14.29 25.25 39.56
C GLN A 233 -15.73 24.86 39.19
N GLU A 234 -16.10 24.89 37.91
CA GLU A 234 -17.45 24.46 37.49
C GLU A 234 -17.66 22.95 37.73
N LEU A 235 -16.62 22.13 37.53
CA LEU A 235 -16.67 20.69 37.82
C LEU A 235 -16.68 20.39 39.32
N GLU A 236 -15.93 21.12 40.13
CA GLU A 236 -15.88 20.92 41.58
C GLU A 236 -17.16 21.39 42.29
N ASN A 237 -17.77 22.48 41.79
CA ASN A 237 -18.95 23.07 42.40
C ASN A 237 -20.28 22.49 41.90
N ASP A 238 -20.30 21.59 40.91
CA ASP A 238 -21.55 20.97 40.43
C ASP A 238 -22.02 19.89 41.43
N PRO A 239 -23.11 20.14 42.20
CA PRO A 239 -23.56 19.24 43.26
C PRO A 239 -24.20 17.94 42.72
N PHE A 240 -24.35 17.82 41.39
CA PHE A 240 -24.92 16.66 40.74
C PHE A 240 -23.88 15.70 40.19
N LEU A 241 -22.58 16.00 40.32
CA LEU A 241 -21.49 15.12 39.91
C LEU A 241 -21.11 14.16 41.04
N ASP A 242 -20.81 12.92 40.68
CA ASP A 242 -20.17 12.02 41.62
C ASP A 242 -18.67 12.32 41.74
N ASP A 243 -18.08 11.93 42.88
CA ASP A 243 -16.67 12.19 43.18
C ASP A 243 -15.72 11.59 42.13
N GLY A 244 -16.11 10.49 41.49
CA GLY A 244 -15.31 9.84 40.45
C GLY A 244 -15.24 10.68 39.19
N ASP A 245 -16.40 11.15 38.75
CA ASP A 245 -16.60 11.97 37.56
C ASP A 245 -15.96 13.35 37.70
N ALA A 246 -16.15 14.03 38.83
CA ALA A 246 -15.48 15.29 39.12
C ALA A 246 -13.96 15.12 39.13
N ARG A 247 -13.45 14.04 39.72
CA ARG A 247 -12.01 13.79 39.85
C ARG A 247 -11.33 13.53 38.51
N TRP A 248 -11.86 12.65 37.65
CA TRP A 248 -11.20 12.40 36.35
C TRP A 248 -11.34 13.60 35.41
N ALA A 249 -12.49 14.28 35.43
CA ALA A 249 -12.78 15.38 34.53
C ALA A 249 -12.02 16.66 34.91
N GLY A 250 -11.73 16.87 36.21
CA GLY A 250 -10.99 18.03 36.72
C GLY A 250 -9.47 17.86 36.71
N ASN A 251 -8.97 16.62 36.67
CA ASN A 251 -7.52 16.34 36.62
C ASN A 251 -6.97 16.38 35.18
N PHE A 252 -7.31 17.40 34.41
CA PHE A 252 -6.79 17.58 33.04
C PHE A 252 -5.60 18.54 33.01
N PHE A 253 -4.78 18.39 31.97
CA PHE A 253 -3.69 19.31 31.62
C PHE A 253 -3.64 19.53 30.10
N PHE A 254 -2.84 20.50 29.67
CA PHE A 254 -2.68 20.90 28.28
C PHE A 254 -1.30 20.58 27.72
N LEU A 255 -1.28 20.21 26.44
CA LEU A 255 -0.09 20.23 25.59
C LEU A 255 -0.22 21.38 24.60
N HIS A 256 0.75 22.27 24.63
CA HIS A 256 0.98 23.33 23.66
C HIS A 256 1.99 22.80 22.64
N THR A 257 1.61 22.75 21.37
CA THR A 257 2.50 22.31 20.29
C THR A 257 2.74 23.47 19.34
N ILE A 258 3.99 23.88 19.21
CA ILE A 258 4.47 24.84 18.21
C ILE A 258 5.21 24.05 17.15
N ARG A 259 4.73 24.03 15.91
CA ARG A 259 5.35 23.25 14.81
C ARG A 259 5.30 24.00 13.50
N GLY A 260 6.21 23.63 12.59
CA GLY A 260 6.21 24.19 11.24
C GLY A 260 6.68 25.63 11.18
N VAL A 261 7.47 26.09 12.15
CA VAL A 261 8.14 27.41 12.10
C VAL A 261 9.57 27.31 11.56
N LYS A 262 9.90 26.16 10.93
CA LYS A 262 11.14 25.93 10.18
C LYS A 262 11.50 27.13 9.31
N HIS A 263 12.79 27.45 9.30
CA HIS A 263 13.41 28.53 8.54
C HIS A 263 13.12 29.96 9.02
N ARG A 264 12.30 30.19 10.06
CA ARG A 264 12.02 31.54 10.57
C ARG A 264 13.15 32.11 11.43
N HIS A 265 13.85 31.25 12.16
CA HIS A 265 14.83 31.66 13.17
C HIS A 265 16.23 31.13 12.84
N TYR A 266 16.65 31.16 11.56
CA TYR A 266 18.04 30.85 11.25
C TYR A 266 18.96 31.91 11.81
N HIS A 267 19.93 31.44 12.58
CA HIS A 267 20.87 32.32 13.24
C HIS A 267 22.26 31.69 13.31
N ARG A 268 23.21 32.55 13.66
CA ARG A 268 24.60 32.14 13.83
C ARG A 268 24.72 31.22 15.04
N VAL A 269 25.72 30.35 15.00
CA VAL A 269 26.02 29.41 16.09
C VAL A 269 26.78 30.14 17.21
N ASP A 270 26.09 31.05 17.91
CA ASP A 270 26.61 31.79 19.05
C ASP A 270 25.52 32.09 20.09
N ALA A 271 25.94 32.30 21.34
CA ALA A 271 25.04 32.45 22.48
C ALA A 271 24.15 33.70 22.39
N GLU A 272 24.69 34.82 21.87
CA GLU A 272 23.94 36.08 21.72
C GLU A 272 22.77 35.91 20.75
N SER A 273 23.05 35.29 19.59
CA SER A 273 22.04 34.98 18.60
C SER A 273 21.02 33.96 19.15
N ALA A 274 21.49 32.92 19.84
CA ALA A 274 20.62 31.90 20.41
C ALA A 274 19.59 32.48 21.40
N GLU A 275 20.00 33.39 22.29
CA GLU A 275 19.12 34.06 23.25
C GLU A 275 18.09 34.97 22.54
N HIS A 276 18.56 35.79 21.60
CA HIS A 276 17.71 36.72 20.86
C HIS A 276 16.59 35.99 20.11
N PHE A 277 16.96 34.98 19.30
CA PHE A 277 16.01 34.24 18.49
C PHE A 277 15.10 33.30 19.31
N LEU A 278 15.52 32.88 20.51
CA LEU A 278 14.62 32.15 21.41
C LEU A 278 13.51 33.06 21.90
N THR A 279 13.86 34.29 22.29
CA THR A 279 12.88 35.29 22.72
C THR A 279 11.89 35.62 21.60
N GLU A 280 12.38 35.79 20.37
CA GLU A 280 11.51 35.99 19.19
C GLU A 280 10.60 34.79 18.95
N PHE A 281 11.13 33.56 18.99
CA PHE A 281 10.37 32.32 18.81
C PHE A 281 9.18 32.22 19.78
N LEU A 282 9.39 32.49 21.08
CA LEU A 282 8.32 32.44 22.09
C LEU A 282 7.30 33.57 21.89
N THR A 283 7.78 34.76 21.52
CA THR A 283 6.93 35.94 21.30
C THR A 283 6.03 35.75 20.08
N GLU A 284 6.59 35.28 18.97
CA GLU A 284 5.84 34.98 17.74
C GLU A 284 4.81 33.87 17.95
N ALA A 285 5.14 32.86 18.75
CA ALA A 285 4.22 31.81 19.14
C ALA A 285 3.12 32.30 20.11
N GLN A 286 3.20 33.56 20.57
CA GLN A 286 2.26 34.16 21.53
C GLN A 286 2.22 33.40 22.85
N LEU A 287 3.35 32.91 23.36
CA LEU A 287 3.38 32.29 24.68
C LEU A 287 3.35 33.32 25.81
N SER A 288 2.78 32.93 26.94
CA SER A 288 2.85 33.73 28.17
C SER A 288 4.31 33.90 28.62
N PRO A 289 4.72 35.06 29.17
CA PRO A 289 6.00 35.19 29.85
C PRO A 289 6.18 34.16 30.97
N ASP A 290 5.08 33.78 31.64
CA ASP A 290 5.07 32.76 32.69
C ASP A 290 5.16 31.33 32.13
N ALA A 291 5.13 31.15 30.80
CA ALA A 291 5.17 29.83 30.18
C ALA A 291 6.39 29.04 30.66
N VAL A 292 7.55 29.71 30.71
CA VAL A 292 8.84 29.13 31.08
C VAL A 292 8.87 28.60 32.52
N THR A 293 8.11 29.21 33.44
CA THR A 293 8.12 28.87 34.87
C THR A 293 6.94 28.00 35.29
N ALA A 294 5.79 28.15 34.63
CA ALA A 294 4.55 27.47 34.98
C ALA A 294 4.32 26.15 34.21
N GLY A 295 5.15 25.83 33.21
CA GLY A 295 5.05 24.60 32.43
C GLY A 295 6.37 23.87 32.24
N ASP A 296 6.27 22.61 31.88
CA ASP A 296 7.40 21.79 31.43
C ASP A 296 7.55 21.93 29.91
N TRP A 297 8.57 22.67 29.48
CA TRP A 297 8.81 22.97 28.08
C TRP A 297 10.01 22.23 27.51
N TYR A 298 9.85 21.74 26.30
CA TYR A 298 10.87 21.08 25.50
C TYR A 298 10.97 21.74 24.13
N ILE A 299 12.19 22.01 23.68
CA ILE A 299 12.47 22.67 22.40
C ILE A 299 13.31 21.73 21.54
N ASP A 300 12.95 21.64 20.26
CA ASP A 300 13.78 21.04 19.22
C ASP A 300 14.73 22.11 18.68
N VAL A 301 16.00 22.00 19.03
CA VAL A 301 17.08 22.86 18.54
C VAL A 301 17.81 22.15 17.41
N GLY A 302 17.97 22.82 16.28
CA GLY A 302 18.61 22.28 15.09
C GLY A 302 19.94 22.97 14.76
N ILE A 303 20.88 22.21 14.19
CA ILE A 303 21.92 22.73 13.33
C ILE A 303 21.76 22.18 11.92
N GLU A 304 22.00 23.01 10.93
CA GLU A 304 21.99 22.67 9.52
C GLU A 304 23.36 22.95 8.90
N VAL A 305 23.96 21.91 8.34
CA VAL A 305 25.23 21.95 7.62
C VAL A 305 24.94 21.95 6.12
N SER A 306 25.35 23.00 5.42
CA SER A 306 25.11 23.17 3.99
C SER A 306 26.41 23.51 3.26
N SER A 307 26.42 23.30 1.95
CA SER A 307 27.54 23.69 1.08
C SER A 307 27.26 25.05 0.45
N SER A 308 28.19 26.00 0.62
CA SER A 308 28.06 27.35 0.04
C SER A 308 28.13 27.36 -1.49
N VAL A 309 28.67 26.30 -2.10
CA VAL A 309 28.73 26.13 -3.56
C VAL A 309 27.51 25.39 -4.14
N GLY A 310 26.53 25.04 -3.31
CA GLY A 310 25.27 24.46 -3.75
C GLY A 310 25.30 22.95 -4.04
N ASP A 311 26.25 22.24 -3.42
CA ASP A 311 26.33 20.78 -3.43
C ASP A 311 25.36 20.14 -2.41
N CYS A 312 25.12 18.84 -2.58
CA CYS A 312 24.30 18.02 -1.69
C CYS A 312 25.13 17.41 -0.57
N VAL A 313 24.82 17.75 0.68
CA VAL A 313 25.49 17.26 1.89
C VAL A 313 24.69 16.11 2.50
N GLN A 314 25.37 15.02 2.84
CA GLN A 314 24.75 13.81 3.43
C GLN A 314 25.52 13.35 4.67
N TRP A 315 24.80 12.88 5.69
CA TRP A 315 25.40 12.28 6.89
C TRP A 315 26.04 10.93 6.59
N MET A 316 27.26 10.73 7.10
CA MET A 316 27.91 9.43 7.07
C MET A 316 27.45 8.56 8.24
N THR A 317 27.10 7.32 7.94
CA THR A 317 26.72 6.34 8.95
C THR A 317 27.80 6.17 10.02
N ALA A 318 29.05 6.05 9.59
CA ALA A 318 30.16 5.67 10.46
C ALA A 318 30.45 6.71 11.56
N SER A 319 30.00 7.96 11.39
CA SER A 319 30.25 9.06 12.32
C SER A 319 29.07 9.35 13.25
N HIS A 320 28.03 8.52 13.26
CA HIS A 320 26.87 8.75 14.13
C HIS A 320 27.27 8.82 15.62
N SER A 321 28.22 7.98 16.07
CA SER A 321 28.76 8.04 17.44
C SER A 321 29.37 9.42 17.72
N ASP A 322 30.22 9.91 16.83
CA ASP A 322 30.96 11.16 17.02
C ASP A 322 30.01 12.36 17.07
N LEU A 323 29.01 12.38 16.18
CA LEU A 323 27.97 13.42 16.16
C LEU A 323 27.17 13.43 17.46
N VAL A 324 26.75 12.26 17.94
CA VAL A 324 25.98 12.14 19.18
C VAL A 324 26.83 12.50 20.40
N GLN A 325 28.11 12.10 20.40
CA GLN A 325 29.06 12.44 21.45
C GLN A 325 29.17 13.96 21.62
N GLN A 326 29.33 14.69 20.51
CA GLN A 326 29.44 16.15 20.53
C GLN A 326 28.11 16.83 20.87
N ALA A 327 27.02 16.41 20.22
CA ALA A 327 25.70 17.02 20.41
C ALA A 327 25.23 16.94 21.86
N LEU A 328 25.49 15.82 22.53
CA LEU A 328 25.01 15.55 23.88
C LEU A 328 26.08 15.76 24.95
N ARG A 329 27.33 16.06 24.57
CA ARG A 329 28.52 16.11 25.44
C ARG A 329 28.64 14.90 26.37
N ILE A 330 28.53 13.70 25.80
CA ILE A 330 28.61 12.43 26.55
C ILE A 330 29.95 11.72 26.34
N PRO A 331 30.35 10.78 27.23
CA PRO A 331 31.49 9.92 27.00
C PRO A 331 31.34 9.09 25.71
N GLU A 332 32.47 8.83 25.04
CA GLU A 332 32.53 8.04 23.81
C GLU A 332 31.89 6.65 23.97
N GLU A 333 32.10 6.00 25.11
CA GLU A 333 31.50 4.71 25.44
C GLU A 333 29.96 4.76 25.37
N HIS A 334 29.34 5.83 25.89
CA HIS A 334 27.90 6.00 25.85
C HIS A 334 27.39 6.30 24.45
N ALA A 335 28.11 7.15 23.69
CA ALA A 335 27.79 7.42 22.30
C ALA A 335 27.82 6.13 21.46
N ASN A 336 28.91 5.36 21.55
CA ASN A 336 29.06 4.06 20.87
C ASN A 336 27.97 3.07 21.28
N ARG A 337 27.62 3.01 22.57
CA ARG A 337 26.55 2.13 23.06
C ARG A 337 25.20 2.47 22.47
N ILE A 338 24.82 3.75 22.43
CA ILE A 338 23.49 4.17 21.97
C ILE A 338 23.37 4.21 20.45
N THR A 339 24.47 4.30 19.70
CA THR A 339 24.49 4.23 18.23
C THR A 339 24.79 2.84 17.67
N ARG A 340 25.02 1.84 18.54
CA ARG A 340 25.25 0.46 18.14
C ARG A 340 24.02 -0.17 17.50
N ILE A 341 24.21 -0.89 16.39
CA ILE A 341 23.16 -1.71 15.78
C ILE A 341 22.69 -2.81 16.74
N GLY A 342 21.39 -2.82 17.02
CA GLY A 342 20.77 -3.64 18.06
C GLY A 342 20.35 -2.85 19.31
N SER A 343 20.77 -1.59 19.45
CA SER A 343 20.20 -0.68 20.44
C SER A 343 18.72 -0.46 20.14
N SER A 344 17.85 -0.79 21.11
CA SER A 344 16.39 -0.74 20.96
C SER A 344 15.82 0.65 20.69
N LYS A 345 16.62 1.69 20.91
CA LYS A 345 16.25 3.10 20.75
C LYS A 345 17.01 3.82 19.66
N TYR A 346 17.78 3.10 18.84
CA TYR A 346 18.49 3.64 17.68
C TYR A 346 17.87 3.13 16.39
N SER A 347 17.51 4.06 15.50
CA SER A 347 17.05 3.76 14.15
C SER A 347 17.97 4.42 13.15
N ARG A 348 18.41 3.65 12.14
CA ARG A 348 19.12 4.18 10.97
C ARG A 348 18.14 4.44 9.84
N ASP A 349 18.32 5.58 9.19
CA ASP A 349 17.50 6.02 8.07
C ASP A 349 18.39 6.19 6.83
N LEU A 350 18.60 5.10 6.09
CA LEU A 350 19.48 5.08 4.91
C LEU A 350 19.08 6.15 3.88
N SER A 351 20.07 6.84 3.31
CA SER A 351 19.87 7.81 2.24
C SER A 351 19.87 7.10 0.88
N SER A 352 18.71 7.03 0.23
CA SER A 352 18.58 6.51 -1.14
C SER A 352 19.21 5.13 -1.36
N HIS A 353 19.05 4.25 -0.38
CA HIS A 353 19.60 2.88 -0.33
C HIS A 353 21.10 2.75 -0.08
N LEU A 354 21.84 3.85 0.09
CA LEU A 354 23.27 3.80 0.36
C LEU A 354 23.51 3.40 1.81
N THR A 355 24.29 2.35 2.02
CA THR A 355 24.50 1.75 3.36
C THR A 355 25.50 2.53 4.22
N ALA A 356 26.36 3.34 3.60
CA ALA A 356 27.33 4.19 4.28
C ALA A 356 26.82 5.62 4.53
N LEU A 357 25.65 5.99 3.98
CA LEU A 357 25.00 7.28 4.20
C LEU A 357 23.66 7.07 4.89
N SER A 358 23.46 7.70 6.04
CA SER A 358 22.19 7.60 6.74
C SER A 358 21.98 8.76 7.69
N GLY A 359 20.72 9.12 7.88
CA GLY A 359 20.30 9.78 9.12
C GLY A 359 20.15 8.79 10.27
N PHE A 360 19.78 9.30 11.44
CA PHE A 360 19.42 8.47 12.59
C PHE A 360 18.36 9.11 13.47
N ARG A 361 17.76 8.30 14.34
CA ARG A 361 16.87 8.72 15.42
C ARG A 361 17.23 7.97 16.70
N ILE A 362 17.40 8.68 17.80
CA ILE A 362 17.80 8.11 19.10
C ILE A 362 16.92 8.68 20.22
N VAL A 363 16.49 7.81 21.12
CA VAL A 363 16.01 8.17 22.47
C VAL A 363 17.12 7.80 23.45
N PRO A 364 17.97 8.75 23.91
CA PRO A 364 19.24 8.43 24.59
C PRO A 364 19.05 7.66 25.91
N GLY A 365 17.97 7.97 26.64
CA GLY A 365 17.69 7.44 27.97
C GLY A 365 18.56 8.08 29.07
N ALA A 366 18.23 7.80 30.33
CA ALA A 366 18.81 8.51 31.49
C ALA A 366 20.34 8.47 31.58
N GLN A 367 20.98 7.41 31.07
CA GLN A 367 22.45 7.26 31.11
C GLN A 367 23.17 7.96 29.94
N ALA A 368 22.46 8.45 28.93
CA ALA A 368 23.07 9.06 27.75
C ALA A 368 22.37 10.36 27.29
N GLN A 369 21.48 10.91 28.12
CA GLN A 369 20.82 12.20 27.86
C GLN A 369 21.80 13.38 27.87
N GLY A 370 23.00 13.19 28.44
CA GLY A 370 24.03 14.23 28.50
C GLY A 370 23.70 15.35 29.48
N GLU A 371 24.50 16.40 29.45
CA GLU A 371 24.32 17.57 30.31
C GLU A 371 23.06 18.39 29.96
N PHE A 372 22.59 18.29 28.72
CA PHE A 372 21.40 18.99 28.22
C PHE A 372 20.11 18.22 28.43
N GLU A 373 20.17 17.04 29.07
CA GLU A 373 19.01 16.18 29.33
C GLU A 373 18.19 15.87 28.07
N ALA A 374 18.89 15.57 26.97
CA ALA A 374 18.27 15.30 25.68
C ALA A 374 17.34 14.09 25.75
N THR A 375 16.08 14.32 25.36
CA THR A 375 15.04 13.28 25.33
C THR A 375 14.98 12.58 23.99
N TYR A 376 15.39 13.26 22.93
CA TYR A 376 15.39 12.75 21.56
C TYR A 376 16.43 13.49 20.73
N ILE A 377 17.10 12.78 19.82
CA ILE A 377 18.03 13.36 18.85
C ILE A 377 17.80 12.69 17.50
N GLN A 378 17.81 13.48 16.43
CA GLN A 378 17.68 12.97 15.08
C GLN A 378 18.59 13.70 14.10
N ALA A 379 19.14 12.95 13.15
CA ALA A 379 19.88 13.47 12.02
C ALA A 379 19.18 13.06 10.73
N TYR A 380 19.01 13.98 9.80
CA TYR A 380 18.39 13.74 8.49
C TYR A 380 18.87 14.76 7.46
N THR A 381 18.38 14.68 6.22
CA THR A 381 18.80 15.53 5.11
C THR A 381 17.60 16.27 4.49
N THR A 382 17.85 17.45 3.93
CA THR A 382 16.78 18.34 3.45
C THR A 382 16.29 18.01 2.03
N ASP A 383 16.98 17.16 1.28
CA ASP A 383 16.56 16.67 -0.03
C ASP A 383 15.21 15.92 -0.03
N LYS A 384 14.75 15.44 1.12
CA LYS A 384 13.41 14.84 1.25
C LYS A 384 12.28 15.87 1.13
N SER A 385 12.58 17.16 1.30
CA SER A 385 11.58 18.23 1.25
C SER A 385 10.89 18.36 -0.13
N VAL A 386 11.62 18.15 -1.23
CA VAL A 386 11.07 18.32 -2.59
C VAL A 386 10.03 17.27 -2.97
N VAL A 387 10.01 16.13 -2.27
CA VAL A 387 9.01 15.06 -2.46
C VAL A 387 8.02 14.94 -1.29
N TYR A 388 8.15 15.80 -0.27
CA TYR A 388 7.32 15.76 0.93
C TYR A 388 5.85 16.03 0.57
N ASN A 389 4.99 15.05 0.87
CA ASN A 389 3.57 15.11 0.56
C ASN A 389 2.83 14.12 1.47
N PRO A 390 2.50 14.52 2.71
CA PRO A 390 1.90 13.61 3.68
C PRO A 390 0.49 13.21 3.23
N GLU A 391 0.29 11.91 3.01
CA GLU A 391 -0.99 11.31 2.65
C GLU A 391 -1.19 10.01 3.44
N GLY A 392 -2.17 10.02 4.35
CA GLY A 392 -2.43 8.89 5.24
C GLY A 392 -1.22 8.56 6.13
N ARG A 393 -0.60 7.39 5.91
CA ARG A 393 0.58 6.92 6.65
C ARG A 393 1.91 7.25 5.94
N HIS A 394 1.84 7.84 4.75
CA HIS A 394 3.02 8.13 3.93
C HIS A 394 3.36 9.61 4.06
N HIS A 395 4.66 9.93 4.15
CA HIS A 395 5.15 11.31 4.33
C HIS A 395 5.71 11.93 3.02
N ALA A 396 5.77 11.15 1.94
CA ALA A 396 6.25 11.56 0.63
C ALA A 396 5.36 10.98 -0.46
N LYS A 397 5.60 11.35 -1.73
CA LYS A 397 4.98 10.67 -2.88
C LYS A 397 5.17 9.16 -2.77
N PHE A 398 4.09 8.41 -3.00
CA PHE A 398 4.06 6.98 -2.72
C PHE A 398 3.44 6.20 -3.87
N LEU A 399 4.18 5.25 -4.41
CA LEU A 399 3.71 4.32 -5.43
C LEU A 399 3.12 3.07 -4.76
N THR A 400 1.99 2.58 -5.28
CA THR A 400 1.38 1.30 -4.85
C THR A 400 1.56 0.21 -5.91
N THR A 401 1.57 -1.06 -5.51
CA THR A 401 1.55 -2.21 -6.44
C THR A 401 0.31 -2.20 -7.33
N LYS A 402 -0.83 -1.75 -6.80
CA LYS A 402 -2.07 -1.55 -7.56
C LYS A 402 -1.85 -0.59 -8.71
N GLU A 403 -1.24 0.56 -8.47
CA GLU A 403 -0.92 1.52 -9.52
C GLU A 403 0.07 0.91 -10.52
N ALA A 404 1.15 0.28 -10.03
CA ALA A 404 2.17 -0.36 -10.87
C ALA A 404 1.63 -1.49 -11.77
N LEU A 405 0.58 -2.21 -11.35
CA LEU A 405 -0.04 -3.26 -12.16
C LEU A 405 -1.16 -2.76 -13.08
N SER A 406 -1.89 -1.72 -12.68
CA SER A 406 -3.13 -1.29 -13.36
C SER A 406 -2.92 -0.34 -14.53
N CYS A 407 -1.73 0.23 -14.68
CA CYS A 407 -1.47 1.24 -15.69
C CYS A 407 -1.37 0.62 -17.08
N GLN A 408 -2.09 1.18 -18.06
CA GLN A 408 -1.93 0.83 -19.47
C GLN A 408 -0.77 1.59 -20.11
N ASP A 409 -0.45 2.78 -19.58
CA ASP A 409 0.61 3.65 -20.07
C ASP A 409 1.74 3.71 -19.03
N HIS A 410 2.81 2.97 -19.26
CA HIS A 410 4.02 3.06 -18.45
C HIS A 410 4.99 4.10 -19.03
N PRO A 411 5.76 4.85 -18.21
CA PRO A 411 5.78 4.84 -16.74
C PRO A 411 4.49 5.39 -16.11
N THR A 412 4.15 4.95 -14.89
CA THR A 412 2.94 5.44 -14.22
C THR A 412 3.03 6.94 -13.93
N GLN A 413 1.89 7.61 -13.76
CA GLN A 413 1.86 9.04 -13.44
C GLN A 413 2.68 9.38 -12.19
N THR A 414 2.65 8.53 -11.15
CA THR A 414 3.46 8.73 -9.95
C THR A 414 4.95 8.65 -10.25
N ILE A 415 5.40 7.64 -11.02
CA ILE A 415 6.81 7.50 -11.42
C ILE A 415 7.25 8.70 -12.27
N GLY A 416 6.46 9.09 -13.26
CA GLY A 416 6.73 10.26 -14.10
C GLY A 416 6.81 11.55 -13.28
N GLY A 417 5.91 11.73 -12.30
CA GLY A 417 5.94 12.86 -11.38
C GLY A 417 7.19 12.90 -10.50
N ILE A 418 7.63 11.74 -9.96
CA ILE A 418 8.87 11.66 -9.17
C ILE A 418 10.08 11.98 -10.06
N TYR A 419 10.12 11.46 -11.29
CA TYR A 419 11.19 11.78 -12.25
C TYR A 419 11.25 13.28 -12.53
N SER A 420 10.10 13.94 -12.79
CA SER A 420 10.06 15.39 -13.01
C SER A 420 10.56 16.18 -11.80
N ILE A 421 10.23 15.75 -10.58
CA ILE A 421 10.75 16.38 -9.35
C ILE A 421 12.27 16.21 -9.28
N TYR A 422 12.80 15.00 -9.50
CA TYR A 422 14.25 14.76 -9.47
C TYR A 422 14.99 15.53 -10.56
N ALA A 423 14.45 15.60 -11.77
CA ALA A 423 15.03 16.37 -12.86
C ALA A 423 15.07 17.88 -12.54
N GLY A 424 13.99 18.43 -11.98
CA GLY A 424 14.00 19.83 -11.51
C GLY A 424 14.97 20.04 -10.36
N ALA A 425 15.04 19.09 -9.43
CA ALA A 425 15.94 19.16 -8.28
C ALA A 425 17.42 19.06 -8.67
N ARG A 426 17.74 18.25 -9.69
CA ARG A 426 19.07 18.17 -10.29
C ARG A 426 19.59 19.53 -10.73
N ASP A 427 18.72 20.38 -11.24
CA ASP A 427 19.12 21.68 -11.78
C ASP A 427 19.05 22.78 -10.70
N ALA A 428 18.14 22.69 -9.72
CA ALA A 428 17.80 23.81 -8.83
C ALA A 428 18.00 23.56 -7.32
N ASN A 429 18.12 22.32 -6.85
CA ASN A 429 18.05 22.00 -5.42
C ASN A 429 19.31 21.30 -4.91
N SER A 430 20.06 21.98 -4.04
CA SER A 430 21.04 21.37 -3.15
C SER A 430 20.35 20.63 -2.00
N SER A 431 21.15 20.02 -1.12
CA SER A 431 20.66 19.48 0.14
C SER A 431 21.64 19.71 1.27
N SER A 432 21.09 19.84 2.47
CA SER A 432 21.80 20.08 3.71
C SER A 432 21.67 18.88 4.63
N ALA A 433 22.65 18.69 5.49
CA ALA A 433 22.64 17.69 6.54
C ALA A 433 22.23 18.36 7.86
N ARG A 434 21.14 17.90 8.47
CA ARG A 434 20.51 18.52 9.62
C ARG A 434 20.54 17.60 10.83
N LEU A 435 20.87 18.15 11.99
CA LEU A 435 20.88 17.49 13.29
C LEU A 435 19.97 18.26 14.25
N GLU A 436 19.02 17.60 14.88
CA GLU A 436 18.06 18.18 15.81
C GLU A 436 18.10 17.46 17.16
N VAL A 437 18.08 18.21 18.24
CA VAL A 437 18.03 17.68 19.62
C VAL A 437 16.83 18.27 20.35
N ARG A 438 16.02 17.40 20.96
CA ARG A 438 14.93 17.78 21.86
C ARG A 438 15.41 17.83 23.30
N ILE A 439 15.38 19.00 23.88
CA ILE A 439 15.89 19.27 25.23
C ILE A 439 14.90 20.10 26.05
N PRO A 440 14.99 20.09 27.39
CA PRO A 440 14.30 21.06 28.24
C PRO A 440 14.63 22.50 27.86
N PHE A 441 13.64 23.39 27.95
CA PHE A 441 13.74 24.81 27.62
C PHE A 441 14.97 25.51 28.20
N ARG A 442 15.32 25.19 29.46
CA ARG A 442 16.44 25.81 30.18
C ARG A 442 17.81 25.63 29.51
N PHE A 443 17.97 24.66 28.61
CA PHE A 443 19.20 24.41 27.87
C PHE A 443 19.12 24.89 26.41
N ALA A 444 17.99 25.50 26.02
CA ALA A 444 17.68 25.82 24.63
C ALA A 444 18.68 26.80 24.03
N THR A 445 19.31 27.66 24.80
CA THR A 445 20.31 28.62 24.30
C THR A 445 21.72 28.05 24.29
N ASP A 446 22.00 26.99 25.05
CA ASP A 446 23.35 26.45 25.23
C ASP A 446 23.67 25.27 24.29
N VAL A 447 22.67 24.47 23.93
CA VAL A 447 22.88 23.26 23.13
C VAL A 447 23.30 23.60 21.70
N LEU A 448 24.18 22.76 21.13
CA LEU A 448 24.71 22.87 19.77
C LEU A 448 25.48 24.18 19.47
N LEU A 449 26.00 24.90 20.48
CA LEU A 449 26.85 26.08 20.27
C LEU A 449 28.31 25.73 20.00
N GLU A 450 28.82 24.65 20.58
CA GLU A 450 30.21 24.21 20.45
C GLU A 450 30.25 22.89 19.68
N PHE A 451 30.55 22.99 18.39
CA PHE A 451 30.79 21.84 17.52
C PHE A 451 32.18 21.93 16.91
N ASP A 452 32.92 20.83 16.96
CA ASP A 452 34.21 20.74 16.29
C ASP A 452 33.97 20.68 14.78
N SER A 453 34.49 21.68 14.06
CA SER A 453 34.35 21.78 12.61
C SER A 453 35.03 20.60 11.89
N ASP A 454 36.09 20.03 12.46
CA ASP A 454 36.76 18.86 11.91
C ASP A 454 35.88 17.62 12.05
N VAL A 455 35.15 17.48 13.16
CA VAL A 455 34.21 16.36 13.33
C VAL A 455 33.03 16.48 12.39
N ILE A 456 32.48 17.68 12.18
CA ILE A 456 31.42 17.89 11.17
C ILE A 456 31.94 17.53 9.77
N ARG A 457 33.11 18.04 9.38
CA ARG A 457 33.72 17.72 8.06
C ARG A 457 33.94 16.22 7.88
N ARG A 458 34.43 15.53 8.91
CA ARG A 458 34.60 14.07 8.90
C ARG A 458 33.29 13.29 9.06
N SER A 459 32.15 13.96 9.24
CA SER A 459 30.84 13.33 9.41
C SER A 459 29.94 13.43 8.19
N VAL A 460 30.36 14.12 7.14
CA VAL A 460 29.56 14.34 5.95
C VAL A 460 30.27 13.89 4.67
N CYS A 461 29.47 13.47 3.69
CA CYS A 461 29.88 13.38 2.29
C CYS A 461 29.21 14.50 1.50
N VAL A 462 29.91 14.98 0.46
CA VAL A 462 29.41 16.06 -0.39
C VAL A 462 29.40 15.62 -1.84
N PHE A 463 28.25 15.81 -2.49
CA PHE A 463 28.01 15.39 -3.86
C PHE A 463 27.63 16.60 -4.70
N ALA A 464 28.19 16.71 -5.91
CA ALA A 464 27.66 17.63 -6.89
C ALA A 464 26.15 17.37 -7.05
N ARG A 465 25.37 18.45 -7.16
CA ARG A 465 23.91 18.37 -7.28
C ARG A 465 23.47 17.39 -8.36
N GLU A 466 24.12 17.48 -9.52
CA GLU A 466 23.86 16.60 -10.66
C GLU A 466 24.05 15.14 -10.30
N ASP A 467 25.16 14.80 -9.65
CA ASP A 467 25.51 13.42 -9.30
C ASP A 467 24.52 12.80 -8.32
N TRP A 468 24.11 13.56 -7.30
CA TRP A 468 23.18 13.09 -6.28
C TRP A 468 21.80 12.77 -6.87
N TRP A 469 21.27 13.69 -7.67
CA TRP A 469 19.94 13.53 -8.26
C TRP A 469 19.97 12.56 -9.44
N ASP A 470 21.03 12.53 -10.25
CA ASP A 470 21.18 11.56 -11.33
C ASP A 470 21.26 10.14 -10.78
N PHE A 471 21.95 9.89 -9.65
CA PHE A 471 21.93 8.58 -8.99
C PHE A 471 20.51 8.10 -8.69
N ARG A 472 19.67 8.97 -8.13
CA ARG A 472 18.26 8.66 -7.85
C ARG A 472 17.46 8.44 -9.13
N ILE A 473 17.71 9.24 -10.17
CA ILE A 473 17.07 9.10 -11.48
C ILE A 473 17.42 7.75 -12.12
N ILE A 474 18.70 7.36 -12.15
CA ILE A 474 19.14 6.08 -12.71
C ILE A 474 18.47 4.91 -12.00
N ARG A 475 18.42 4.96 -10.66
CA ARG A 475 17.73 3.93 -9.87
C ARG A 475 16.22 3.90 -10.16
N LEU A 476 15.55 5.05 -10.15
CA LEU A 476 14.13 5.17 -10.48
C LEU A 476 13.82 4.61 -11.88
N MET A 477 14.65 4.93 -12.86
CA MET A 477 14.52 4.47 -14.24
C MET A 477 14.75 2.96 -14.38
N GLY A 478 15.71 2.39 -13.67
CA GLY A 478 15.90 0.93 -13.64
C GLY A 478 14.65 0.20 -13.16
N PHE A 479 14.08 0.62 -12.03
CA PHE A 479 12.83 0.03 -11.51
C PHE A 479 11.63 0.28 -12.41
N SER A 480 11.54 1.49 -12.97
CA SER A 480 10.47 1.85 -13.90
C SER A 480 10.50 0.98 -15.13
N GLN A 481 11.66 0.81 -15.76
CA GLN A 481 11.79 -0.01 -16.97
C GLN A 481 11.53 -1.48 -16.69
N ALA A 482 11.94 -2.02 -15.53
CA ALA A 482 11.58 -3.38 -15.12
C ALA A 482 10.04 -3.57 -15.07
N ILE A 483 9.31 -2.64 -14.46
CA ILE A 483 7.83 -2.68 -14.40
C ILE A 483 7.22 -2.48 -15.79
N SER A 484 7.73 -1.54 -16.58
CA SER A 484 7.28 -1.29 -17.96
C SER A 484 7.44 -2.54 -18.81
N LEU A 485 8.59 -3.20 -18.75
CA LEU A 485 8.88 -4.40 -19.52
C LEU A 485 7.99 -5.57 -19.08
N GLN A 486 7.71 -5.74 -17.78
CA GLN A 486 6.70 -6.71 -17.31
C GLN A 486 5.32 -6.47 -17.95
N SER A 487 4.94 -5.22 -18.22
CA SER A 487 3.64 -4.93 -18.81
C SER A 487 3.44 -5.48 -20.22
N LEU A 488 4.53 -5.71 -20.95
CA LEU A 488 4.52 -6.29 -22.31
C LEU A 488 4.21 -7.80 -22.33
N PHE A 489 4.28 -8.46 -21.16
CA PHE A 489 4.10 -9.90 -21.02
C PHE A 489 2.88 -10.24 -20.13
N PRO A 490 1.64 -10.16 -20.65
CA PRO A 490 0.41 -10.19 -19.85
C PRO A 490 0.15 -11.52 -19.12
N LEU A 491 0.82 -12.62 -19.50
CA LEU A 491 0.69 -13.91 -18.83
C LEU A 491 1.81 -14.14 -17.80
N SER A 492 3.08 -14.01 -18.20
CA SER A 492 4.21 -14.32 -17.34
C SER A 492 4.45 -13.27 -16.23
N ARG A 493 3.96 -12.03 -16.38
CA ARG A 493 4.06 -11.00 -15.33
C ARG A 493 3.30 -11.32 -14.03
N PHE A 494 2.39 -12.31 -14.07
CA PHE A 494 1.63 -12.76 -12.90
C PHE A 494 2.18 -14.03 -12.25
N GLN A 495 3.39 -14.46 -12.64
CA GLN A 495 4.11 -15.49 -11.91
C GLN A 495 4.59 -14.94 -10.54
N PRO A 496 4.71 -15.79 -9.50
CA PRO A 496 5.12 -15.37 -8.17
C PRO A 496 6.42 -14.56 -8.14
N GLU A 497 7.42 -14.95 -8.93
CA GLU A 497 8.73 -14.30 -9.03
C GLU A 497 8.64 -12.92 -9.68
N ALA A 498 7.78 -12.76 -10.69
CA ALA A 498 7.53 -11.49 -11.36
C ALA A 498 6.77 -10.53 -10.45
N LEU A 499 5.73 -11.00 -9.75
CA LEU A 499 4.98 -10.19 -8.79
C LEU A 499 5.87 -9.81 -7.58
N THR A 500 6.68 -10.73 -7.08
CA THR A 500 7.67 -10.40 -6.04
C THR A 500 8.64 -9.30 -6.51
N LEU A 501 9.09 -9.34 -7.77
CA LEU A 501 9.87 -8.25 -8.37
C LEU A 501 9.07 -6.93 -8.45
N THR A 502 7.78 -6.96 -8.81
CA THR A 502 6.93 -5.75 -8.80
C THR A 502 6.87 -5.13 -7.40
N ALA A 503 6.66 -5.94 -6.36
CA ALA A 503 6.67 -5.46 -4.98
C ALA A 503 8.04 -4.90 -4.57
N ALA A 504 9.13 -5.55 -4.98
CA ALA A 504 10.50 -5.09 -4.76
C ALA A 504 10.75 -3.70 -5.38
N CYS A 505 10.37 -3.51 -6.65
CA CYS A 505 10.50 -2.24 -7.34
C CYS A 505 9.70 -1.13 -6.66
N VAL A 506 8.46 -1.41 -6.23
CA VAL A 506 7.64 -0.43 -5.50
C VAL A 506 8.28 -0.06 -4.17
N TRP A 507 8.75 -1.04 -3.39
CA TRP A 507 9.44 -0.80 -2.12
C TRP A 507 10.69 0.07 -2.32
N LEU A 508 11.53 -0.23 -3.31
CA LEU A 508 12.74 0.54 -3.61
C LEU A 508 12.45 1.93 -4.18
N ILE A 509 11.44 2.10 -5.06
CA ILE A 509 11.07 3.43 -5.57
C ILE A 509 10.68 4.35 -4.41
N ASN A 510 9.86 3.86 -3.49
CA ASN A 510 9.47 4.61 -2.29
C ASN A 510 10.68 4.84 -1.36
N GLY A 511 11.57 3.86 -1.25
CA GLY A 511 12.82 3.93 -0.47
C GLY A 511 13.90 4.88 -1.03
N LEU A 512 13.76 5.38 -2.27
CA LEU A 512 14.73 6.34 -2.83
C LEU A 512 14.72 7.67 -2.08
N HIS A 513 13.58 8.05 -1.54
CA HIS A 513 13.36 9.37 -0.94
C HIS A 513 12.61 9.31 0.41
N ALA A 514 12.12 8.14 0.80
CA ALA A 514 11.69 7.86 2.17
C ALA A 514 12.59 6.80 2.79
N ARG A 515 12.49 6.60 4.12
CA ARG A 515 13.09 5.45 4.77
C ARG A 515 12.45 4.18 4.19
N PRO A 516 13.22 3.18 3.73
CA PRO A 516 12.66 1.89 3.34
C PRO A 516 11.83 1.30 4.48
N ASP A 517 10.63 0.81 4.17
CA ASP A 517 9.77 0.19 5.18
C ASP A 517 10.41 -1.09 5.71
N ASP A 518 10.45 -1.23 7.04
CA ASP A 518 11.02 -2.36 7.78
C ASP A 518 9.99 -3.08 8.65
N GLY A 519 8.70 -2.88 8.36
CA GLY A 519 7.60 -3.64 8.97
C GLY A 519 7.62 -5.14 8.62
N PRO A 520 6.80 -5.97 9.29
CA PRO A 520 6.84 -7.43 9.14
C PRO A 520 6.73 -7.93 7.70
N ALA A 521 5.80 -7.38 6.90
CA ALA A 521 5.63 -7.75 5.50
C ALA A 521 6.80 -7.29 4.61
N SER A 522 7.43 -6.17 4.96
CA SER A 522 8.61 -5.66 4.26
C SER A 522 9.88 -6.45 4.62
N ARG A 523 9.99 -6.99 5.84
CA ARG A 523 11.05 -7.95 6.20
C ARG A 523 10.95 -9.25 5.39
N LYS A 524 9.74 -9.82 5.28
CA LYS A 524 9.51 -11.00 4.43
C LYS A 524 9.76 -10.71 2.94
N LEU A 525 9.50 -9.48 2.48
CA LEU A 525 9.92 -9.05 1.14
C LEU A 525 11.45 -9.04 1.04
N MET A 526 12.16 -8.41 1.99
CA MET A 526 13.63 -8.38 2.01
C MET A 526 14.24 -9.79 1.97
N ASP A 527 13.68 -10.75 2.71
CA ASP A 527 14.10 -12.16 2.70
C ASP A 527 13.99 -12.80 1.30
N ALA A 528 12.98 -12.38 0.52
CA ALA A 528 12.72 -12.91 -0.81
C ALA A 528 13.54 -12.23 -1.91
N ILE A 529 14.00 -10.98 -1.73
CA ILE A 529 14.52 -10.15 -2.82
C ILE A 529 15.99 -9.76 -2.68
N LEU A 530 16.58 -9.85 -1.48
CA LEU A 530 17.97 -9.46 -1.24
C LEU A 530 18.92 -10.66 -1.26
N PRO A 531 20.23 -10.43 -1.41
CA PRO A 531 21.25 -11.44 -1.10
C PRO A 531 21.10 -11.97 0.33
N LEU A 532 21.38 -13.24 0.54
CA LEU A 532 21.36 -13.88 1.86
C LEU A 532 22.78 -14.25 2.32
N THR A 533 23.03 -14.10 3.62
CA THR A 533 24.24 -14.59 4.30
C THR A 533 23.86 -15.47 5.48
N GLU A 534 24.81 -16.25 6.00
CA GLU A 534 24.61 -16.99 7.25
C GLU A 534 24.46 -16.02 8.43
N ALA A 535 23.49 -16.26 9.30
CA ALA A 535 23.20 -15.39 10.43
C ALA A 535 24.34 -15.37 11.46
N ALA A 536 24.97 -16.52 11.67
CA ALA A 536 26.11 -16.65 12.57
C ALA A 536 27.30 -15.84 12.04
N GLY A 537 27.75 -14.86 12.81
CA GLY A 537 28.91 -14.03 12.46
C GLY A 537 28.68 -12.97 11.39
N ALA A 538 27.45 -12.80 10.88
CA ALA A 538 27.14 -11.73 9.95
C ALA A 538 27.40 -10.34 10.56
N ASP A 539 28.08 -9.47 9.82
CA ASP A 539 28.26 -8.08 10.23
C ASP A 539 26.91 -7.35 10.25
N ARG A 540 26.50 -6.91 11.45
CA ARG A 540 25.24 -6.21 11.67
C ARG A 540 25.11 -4.91 10.88
N ASN A 541 26.21 -4.33 10.41
CA ASN A 541 26.19 -3.11 9.59
C ASN A 541 25.66 -3.33 8.18
N VAL A 542 25.74 -4.56 7.67
CA VAL A 542 25.28 -4.91 6.33
C VAL A 542 23.96 -5.68 6.33
N ILE A 543 23.49 -6.21 7.47
CA ILE A 543 22.18 -6.88 7.54
C ILE A 543 21.06 -5.88 7.23
N ALA A 544 20.07 -6.31 6.43
CA ALA A 544 19.00 -5.44 5.96
C ALA A 544 18.07 -4.94 7.09
N TYR A 545 17.89 -5.73 8.14
CA TYR A 545 17.12 -5.36 9.33
C TYR A 545 17.67 -6.06 10.58
N ASN A 546 17.43 -5.48 11.75
CA ASN A 546 17.95 -6.01 13.01
C ASN A 546 17.36 -7.40 13.33
N THR A 547 18.22 -8.42 13.32
CA THR A 547 17.90 -9.83 13.58
C THR A 547 19.00 -10.46 14.43
N SER A 548 18.67 -11.49 15.21
CA SER A 548 19.66 -12.25 15.99
C SER A 548 20.70 -12.87 15.06
N THR A 549 21.96 -12.73 15.46
CA THR A 549 23.17 -13.21 14.75
C THR A 549 23.90 -14.27 15.58
N ARG A 550 23.25 -14.78 16.64
CA ARG A 550 23.79 -15.80 17.54
C ARG A 550 23.64 -17.19 16.92
N GLU A 551 24.49 -18.13 17.34
CA GLU A 551 24.43 -19.53 16.93
C GLU A 551 23.17 -20.21 17.49
N ALA A 552 22.57 -21.10 16.71
CA ALA A 552 21.28 -21.73 16.98
C ALA A 552 21.22 -22.54 18.30
N GLU A 553 22.36 -22.91 18.88
CA GLU A 553 22.43 -23.70 20.11
C GLU A 553 22.05 -22.93 21.39
N GLN A 554 21.78 -21.61 21.32
CA GLN A 554 21.45 -20.77 22.48
C GLN A 554 20.02 -20.20 22.49
N GLU A 555 19.18 -20.52 21.50
CA GLU A 555 17.79 -20.04 21.39
C GLU A 555 16.79 -21.20 21.51
N GLU A 556 16.60 -21.76 22.71
CA GLU A 556 15.53 -22.76 22.99
C GLU A 556 14.15 -22.14 23.34
N GLU A 557 13.96 -20.81 23.30
CA GLU A 557 12.75 -20.19 23.89
C GLU A 557 11.90 -19.23 23.01
N GLU A 558 12.14 -19.05 21.70
CA GLU A 558 11.24 -18.20 20.88
C GLU A 558 10.76 -18.88 19.58
N GLU A 559 9.56 -19.47 19.67
CA GLU A 559 8.59 -19.86 18.61
C GLU A 559 9.16 -20.19 17.21
N GLU A 560 9.47 -21.48 16.98
CA GLU A 560 9.73 -22.05 15.66
C GLU A 560 8.41 -22.41 14.93
N GLU A 561 8.21 -21.86 13.72
CA GLU A 561 7.51 -22.60 12.67
C GLU A 561 8.47 -23.71 12.19
N GLU A 562 8.08 -24.96 12.44
CA GLU A 562 8.77 -26.17 12.01
C GLU A 562 8.95 -26.18 10.48
N GLU A 563 10.20 -26.36 9.98
CA GLU A 563 10.49 -27.28 8.85
C GLU A 563 11.97 -27.45 8.47
N ASP A 564 12.95 -26.74 9.07
CA ASP A 564 14.35 -26.81 8.60
C ASP A 564 15.38 -27.11 9.72
N ARG A 565 15.16 -28.20 10.47
CA ARG A 565 16.12 -28.68 11.48
C ARG A 565 17.37 -29.27 10.80
N GLY A 566 18.36 -28.41 10.51
CA GLY A 566 19.69 -28.83 10.08
C GLY A 566 20.46 -27.87 9.17
N LEU A 567 19.83 -26.81 8.65
CA LEU A 567 20.50 -25.80 7.82
C LEU A 567 20.82 -24.53 8.61
N PRO A 568 21.97 -23.88 8.37
CA PRO A 568 22.31 -22.63 9.05
C PRO A 568 21.27 -21.55 8.72
N ARG A 569 20.74 -20.89 9.75
CA ARG A 569 19.79 -19.77 9.62
C ARG A 569 20.41 -18.70 8.72
N ARG A 570 19.67 -18.24 7.72
CA ARG A 570 20.12 -17.20 6.78
C ARG A 570 19.35 -15.91 6.96
N VAL A 571 20.02 -14.78 6.71
CA VAL A 571 19.46 -13.43 6.85
C VAL A 571 19.79 -12.58 5.63
N PRO A 572 18.90 -11.66 5.22
CA PRO A 572 19.17 -10.77 4.11
C PRO A 572 20.16 -9.67 4.49
N TYR A 573 21.05 -9.32 3.56
CA TYR A 573 22.10 -8.33 3.76
C TYR A 573 22.43 -7.54 2.48
N ASN A 574 23.13 -6.42 2.64
CA ASN A 574 23.49 -5.44 1.62
C ASN A 574 25.03 -5.31 1.53
N PRO A 575 25.72 -6.29 0.92
CA PRO A 575 27.20 -6.31 0.90
C PRO A 575 27.84 -5.24 0.01
N TYR A 576 27.09 -4.65 -0.91
CA TYR A 576 27.67 -3.92 -2.05
C TYR A 576 27.52 -2.40 -1.94
N GLY A 577 27.50 -1.87 -0.72
CA GLY A 577 27.41 -0.43 -0.46
C GLY A 577 26.03 0.19 -0.73
N CYS A 578 25.15 -0.52 -1.45
CA CYS A 578 23.79 -0.13 -1.80
C CYS A 578 22.83 -1.34 -1.70
N VAL A 579 21.53 -1.08 -1.52
CA VAL A 579 20.50 -2.13 -1.58
C VAL A 579 20.29 -2.57 -3.04
N PHE A 580 20.96 -3.63 -3.45
CA PHE A 580 20.74 -4.31 -4.73
C PHE A 580 19.89 -5.56 -4.55
N LEU A 581 19.04 -5.84 -5.54
CA LEU A 581 18.26 -7.08 -5.55
C LEU A 581 19.17 -8.27 -5.86
N ARG A 582 18.78 -9.47 -5.41
CA ARG A 582 19.29 -10.72 -5.97
C ARG A 582 18.97 -10.80 -7.47
N ARG A 583 19.58 -11.76 -8.16
CA ARG A 583 19.56 -11.82 -9.64
C ARG A 583 18.15 -11.75 -10.22
N VAL A 584 17.99 -10.87 -11.20
CA VAL A 584 16.80 -10.70 -12.01
C VAL A 584 17.05 -11.34 -13.37
N ALA A 585 16.14 -12.20 -13.81
CA ALA A 585 16.12 -12.75 -15.16
C ALA A 585 15.36 -11.78 -16.07
N ILE A 586 16.00 -11.39 -17.17
CA ILE A 586 15.41 -10.60 -18.26
C ILE A 586 15.68 -11.39 -19.53
N THR A 587 14.61 -11.76 -20.21
CA THR A 587 14.64 -12.57 -21.44
C THR A 587 13.70 -11.92 -22.46
N GLU A 588 13.85 -12.27 -23.73
CA GLU A 588 12.93 -11.80 -24.77
C GLU A 588 11.58 -12.54 -24.72
N GLN A 589 11.53 -13.69 -24.05
CA GLN A 589 10.41 -14.63 -24.07
C GLN A 589 9.47 -14.48 -22.87
N ALA A 590 9.91 -13.84 -21.77
CA ALA A 590 9.14 -13.74 -20.54
C ALA A 590 9.32 -12.40 -19.81
N ALA A 591 8.32 -12.06 -18.98
CA ALA A 591 8.36 -10.90 -18.10
C ALA A 591 9.61 -10.93 -17.21
N PRO A 592 10.26 -9.76 -16.96
CA PRO A 592 11.30 -9.66 -15.96
C PRO A 592 10.84 -10.24 -14.63
N ARG A 593 11.67 -11.11 -14.05
CA ARG A 593 11.35 -11.83 -12.80
C ARG A 593 12.61 -12.02 -11.97
N LEU A 594 12.46 -12.23 -10.66
CA LEU A 594 13.57 -12.78 -9.89
C LEU A 594 13.93 -14.18 -10.44
N ARG A 595 15.22 -14.55 -10.39
CA ARG A 595 15.63 -15.90 -10.80
C ARG A 595 14.87 -16.98 -10.02
N ILE A 596 14.46 -18.03 -10.73
CA ILE A 596 13.69 -19.15 -10.16
C ILE A 596 14.56 -19.90 -9.15
N GLY A 597 13.92 -20.45 -8.11
CA GLY A 597 14.57 -21.25 -7.07
C GLY A 597 14.93 -20.47 -5.80
N GLY A 598 14.69 -19.15 -5.76
CA GLY A 598 14.74 -18.36 -4.53
C GLY A 598 13.36 -18.16 -3.91
N SER A 599 13.32 -17.67 -2.67
CA SER A 599 12.08 -17.37 -1.95
C SER A 599 11.24 -16.30 -2.67
N VAL A 600 9.92 -16.38 -2.48
CA VAL A 600 8.90 -15.44 -2.97
C VAL A 600 8.02 -14.98 -1.80
N LEU A 601 7.20 -13.95 -2.02
CA LEU A 601 6.30 -13.45 -0.97
C LEU A 601 5.34 -14.54 -0.45
N SER A 602 5.31 -14.73 0.87
CA SER A 602 4.39 -15.62 1.57
C SER A 602 2.99 -14.99 1.71
N GLY A 603 1.95 -15.81 1.94
CA GLY A 603 0.53 -15.42 1.82
C GLY A 603 0.14 -14.09 2.48
N SER A 604 0.36 -13.92 3.78
CA SER A 604 0.01 -12.68 4.49
C SER A 604 0.82 -11.45 4.02
N SER A 605 2.08 -11.64 3.67
CA SER A 605 2.94 -10.58 3.15
C SER A 605 2.53 -10.19 1.72
N PHE A 606 2.17 -11.18 0.90
CA PHE A 606 1.62 -10.97 -0.43
C PHE A 606 0.33 -10.15 -0.34
N GLU A 607 -0.60 -10.53 0.53
CA GLU A 607 -1.85 -9.79 0.73
C GLU A 607 -1.58 -8.35 1.18
N PHE A 608 -0.63 -8.11 2.09
CA PHE A 608 -0.23 -6.75 2.47
C PHE A 608 0.20 -5.92 1.26
N TRP A 609 1.12 -6.45 0.45
CA TRP A 609 1.64 -5.74 -0.73
C TRP A 609 0.57 -5.56 -1.82
N TYR A 610 -0.41 -6.45 -1.92
CA TYR A 610 -1.46 -6.43 -2.94
C TYR A 610 -2.84 -6.06 -2.38
N ASN A 611 -2.90 -5.18 -1.37
CA ASN A 611 -4.14 -4.58 -0.87
C ASN A 611 -5.21 -5.62 -0.44
N GLY A 612 -4.79 -6.63 0.32
CA GLY A 612 -5.60 -7.72 0.83
C GLY A 612 -5.96 -8.80 -0.19
N MET A 613 -5.32 -8.81 -1.37
CA MET A 613 -5.58 -9.79 -2.41
C MET A 613 -4.60 -10.96 -2.37
N THR A 614 -5.14 -12.17 -2.49
CA THR A 614 -4.37 -13.40 -2.78
C THR A 614 -3.84 -13.39 -4.22
N LEU A 615 -2.85 -14.23 -4.52
CA LEU A 615 -2.29 -14.39 -5.87
C LEU A 615 -3.38 -14.67 -6.92
N ALA A 616 -4.31 -15.58 -6.61
CA ALA A 616 -5.42 -15.92 -7.49
C ALA A 616 -6.37 -14.74 -7.73
N GLN A 617 -6.56 -13.86 -6.73
CA GLN A 617 -7.37 -12.65 -6.88
C GLN A 617 -6.66 -11.59 -7.71
N VAL A 618 -5.34 -11.42 -7.54
CA VAL A 618 -4.52 -10.53 -8.39
C VAL A 618 -4.57 -11.01 -9.85
N GLN A 619 -4.31 -12.28 -10.10
CA GLN A 619 -4.45 -12.88 -11.43
C GLN A 619 -5.86 -12.66 -12.00
N ALA A 620 -6.91 -12.98 -11.24
CA ALA A 620 -8.28 -12.77 -11.70
C ALA A 620 -8.58 -11.30 -12.04
N GLN A 621 -8.06 -10.35 -11.25
CA GLN A 621 -8.35 -8.92 -11.42
C GLN A 621 -7.57 -8.29 -12.58
N TYR A 622 -6.32 -8.67 -12.78
CA TYR A 622 -5.40 -7.97 -13.68
C TYR A 622 -5.01 -8.79 -14.93
N GLN A 623 -5.05 -10.13 -14.88
CA GLN A 623 -4.75 -10.99 -16.03
C GLN A 623 -5.97 -11.16 -16.95
N SER A 624 -7.19 -11.16 -16.39
CA SER A 624 -8.38 -11.38 -17.20
C SER A 624 -8.74 -10.12 -17.99
N ALA A 625 -8.58 -10.19 -19.32
CA ALA A 625 -9.18 -9.23 -20.22
C ALA A 625 -10.70 -9.20 -19.99
N GLY A 626 -11.17 -8.22 -19.21
CA GLY A 626 -12.57 -7.81 -19.14
C GLY A 626 -13.43 -8.28 -17.97
N ILE A 627 -12.93 -9.06 -16.99
CA ILE A 627 -13.79 -9.61 -15.92
C ILE A 627 -13.30 -9.24 -14.51
N VAL A 628 -13.67 -8.03 -14.04
CA VAL A 628 -13.63 -7.73 -12.59
C VAL A 628 -14.85 -8.36 -11.90
N PRO A 629 -14.70 -9.20 -10.87
CA PRO A 629 -15.81 -9.68 -10.06
C PRO A 629 -16.40 -8.52 -9.24
N ARG A 630 -17.71 -8.29 -9.34
CA ARG A 630 -18.41 -7.23 -8.58
C ARG A 630 -18.39 -7.48 -7.06
N GLU A 631 -18.09 -8.72 -6.67
CA GLU A 631 -17.92 -9.18 -5.29
C GLU A 631 -16.67 -8.61 -4.62
N VAL A 632 -15.72 -8.09 -5.41
CA VAL A 632 -14.44 -7.52 -4.93
C VAL A 632 -14.56 -6.01 -4.65
N VAL A 633 -15.67 -5.33 -5.02
CA VAL A 633 -15.76 -3.85 -4.95
C VAL A 633 -16.97 -3.27 -4.17
N ALA A 634 -18.02 -4.03 -3.82
CA ALA A 634 -19.07 -3.47 -2.95
C ALA A 634 -19.86 -4.48 -2.12
N GLN A 635 -20.00 -4.18 -0.83
CA GLN A 635 -21.02 -4.75 0.05
C GLN A 635 -22.40 -4.21 -0.34
N THR A 636 -23.17 -4.97 -1.13
CA THR A 636 -24.63 -4.98 -0.99
C THR A 636 -25.16 -6.34 -1.45
N ARG A 637 -25.68 -7.11 -0.51
CA ARG A 637 -26.23 -8.44 -0.76
C ARG A 637 -27.49 -8.35 -1.61
N PHE A 638 -27.46 -8.98 -2.78
CA PHE A 638 -28.65 -9.60 -3.36
C PHE A 638 -28.33 -11.07 -3.65
N LEU A 639 -29.08 -11.96 -2.99
CA LEU A 639 -28.97 -13.41 -3.16
C LEU A 639 -29.53 -13.81 -4.52
N THR A 640 -28.66 -14.07 -5.49
CA THR A 640 -28.98 -14.91 -6.65
C THR A 640 -28.42 -16.31 -6.40
N ASN A 641 -29.18 -17.36 -6.71
CA ASN A 641 -28.90 -18.76 -6.37
C ASN A 641 -27.47 -19.19 -6.74
N ARG A 642 -26.58 -19.22 -5.73
CA ARG A 642 -25.20 -19.70 -5.80
C ARG A 642 -25.16 -21.23 -5.67
N ALA A 643 -25.47 -21.96 -6.73
CA ALA A 643 -25.07 -23.37 -6.83
C ALA A 643 -23.64 -23.43 -7.41
N LYS A 644 -22.69 -24.05 -6.69
CA LYS A 644 -21.37 -24.40 -7.25
C LYS A 644 -21.59 -25.41 -8.39
N LEU A 645 -21.07 -25.10 -9.58
CA LEU A 645 -21.01 -26.06 -10.68
C LEU A 645 -19.90 -27.07 -10.37
N ALA A 646 -20.24 -28.34 -10.29
CA ALA A 646 -19.25 -29.41 -10.17
C ALA A 646 -18.54 -29.61 -11.53
N PRO A 647 -17.23 -29.95 -11.55
CA PRO A 647 -16.52 -30.27 -12.78
C PRO A 647 -17.16 -31.45 -13.52
N HIS A 648 -16.99 -31.51 -14.84
CA HIS A 648 -17.48 -32.63 -15.64
C HIS A 648 -16.81 -33.93 -15.19
N VAL A 649 -17.60 -34.94 -14.85
CA VAL A 649 -17.13 -36.31 -14.64
C VAL A 649 -17.91 -37.19 -15.61
N ASN A 650 -17.22 -37.89 -16.49
CA ASN A 650 -17.83 -38.88 -17.36
C ASN A 650 -18.21 -40.10 -16.52
N HIS A 651 -19.45 -40.15 -16.06
CA HIS A 651 -19.96 -41.22 -15.21
C HIS A 651 -20.15 -42.56 -15.93
N THR A 652 -20.06 -42.58 -17.27
CA THR A 652 -20.25 -43.81 -18.08
C THR A 652 -18.95 -44.58 -18.33
N GLY A 653 -17.80 -43.94 -18.14
CA GLY A 653 -16.48 -44.54 -18.38
C GLY A 653 -16.14 -44.82 -19.85
N GLN A 654 -17.03 -44.55 -20.80
CA GLN A 654 -16.75 -44.71 -22.23
C GLN A 654 -16.14 -43.44 -22.84
N PRO A 655 -15.15 -43.54 -23.76
CA PRO A 655 -14.55 -42.38 -24.39
C PRO A 655 -15.61 -41.58 -25.18
N GLU A 656 -15.73 -40.29 -24.88
CA GLU A 656 -16.69 -39.43 -25.57
C GLU A 656 -16.22 -39.13 -27.01
N PRO A 657 -17.11 -39.20 -28.02
CA PRO A 657 -16.72 -39.09 -29.43
C PRO A 657 -16.23 -37.68 -29.77
N GLN A 658 -15.07 -37.56 -30.40
CA GLN A 658 -14.52 -36.29 -30.87
C GLN A 658 -15.51 -35.58 -31.83
N LEU A 659 -15.79 -34.29 -31.56
CA LEU A 659 -16.85 -33.53 -32.24
C LEU A 659 -16.32 -32.59 -33.34
N PHE A 660 -15.02 -32.29 -33.31
CA PHE A 660 -14.35 -31.33 -34.21
C PHE A 660 -13.08 -31.94 -34.81
N HIS A 661 -12.70 -31.47 -36.00
CA HIS A 661 -11.57 -32.00 -36.79
C HIS A 661 -10.74 -30.88 -37.43
N LEU A 662 -10.45 -29.82 -36.68
CA LEU A 662 -9.58 -28.71 -37.09
C LEU A 662 -8.11 -29.13 -37.14
N ALA A 663 -7.67 -30.11 -36.34
CA ALA A 663 -6.30 -30.60 -36.41
C ALA A 663 -5.98 -31.18 -37.80
N ALA A 664 -6.94 -31.85 -38.43
CA ALA A 664 -6.83 -32.35 -39.80
C ALA A 664 -6.74 -31.24 -40.86
N GLN A 665 -7.10 -30.00 -40.51
CA GLN A 665 -7.01 -28.81 -41.37
C GLN A 665 -5.70 -28.04 -41.15
N GLY A 666 -4.78 -28.55 -40.34
CA GLY A 666 -3.48 -27.94 -40.05
C GLY A 666 -3.47 -26.99 -38.85
N HIS A 667 -4.58 -26.88 -38.11
CA HIS A 667 -4.66 -26.03 -36.92
C HIS A 667 -4.12 -26.75 -35.66
N ALA A 668 -3.38 -26.02 -34.83
CA ALA A 668 -2.89 -26.50 -33.55
C ALA A 668 -3.05 -25.42 -32.47
N LEU A 669 -3.14 -25.82 -31.21
CA LEU A 669 -3.09 -24.86 -30.10
C LEU A 669 -1.68 -24.27 -30.01
N ALA A 670 -1.58 -22.98 -29.69
CA ALA A 670 -0.30 -22.39 -29.33
C ALA A 670 0.37 -23.22 -28.21
N PRO A 671 1.68 -23.49 -28.30
CA PRO A 671 2.39 -24.11 -27.20
C PRO A 671 2.20 -23.24 -25.95
N PRO A 672 2.06 -23.84 -24.75
CA PRO A 672 2.00 -23.07 -23.52
C PRO A 672 3.25 -22.15 -23.45
N PRO A 673 3.13 -20.92 -22.94
CA PRO A 673 4.27 -20.02 -22.81
C PRO A 673 5.35 -20.73 -21.99
N ALA A 674 6.39 -21.19 -22.70
CA ALA A 674 7.54 -21.83 -22.11
C ALA A 674 8.55 -20.73 -21.83
N ASP A 675 8.75 -20.44 -20.55
CA ASP A 675 10.04 -19.93 -20.08
C ASP A 675 11.09 -20.94 -20.56
N ASP A 676 12.10 -20.47 -21.28
CA ASP A 676 13.13 -21.36 -21.86
C ASP A 676 13.87 -22.16 -20.79
N GLY A 677 13.66 -21.79 -19.52
CA GLY A 677 14.19 -22.50 -18.37
C GLY A 677 15.71 -22.48 -18.38
N SER A 678 16.33 -21.49 -19.04
CA SER A 678 17.77 -21.33 -19.11
C SER A 678 18.43 -21.18 -17.73
N ASP A 679 17.64 -20.92 -16.67
CA ASP A 679 18.04 -20.94 -15.25
C ASP A 679 17.48 -22.14 -14.44
N VAL A 680 16.90 -23.15 -15.08
CA VAL A 680 16.18 -24.30 -14.47
C VAL A 680 17.00 -25.59 -14.64
N ASP A 681 18.20 -25.66 -14.06
CA ASP A 681 18.98 -26.92 -14.04
C ASP A 681 18.51 -27.91 -12.94
N ASP A 682 17.60 -27.52 -12.04
CA ASP A 682 17.26 -28.31 -10.84
C ASP A 682 15.75 -28.56 -10.61
N ARG A 683 14.92 -28.63 -11.67
CA ARG A 683 13.58 -29.23 -11.53
C ARG A 683 13.63 -30.70 -11.90
N SER A 684 13.34 -31.57 -10.94
CA SER A 684 12.73 -32.86 -11.24
C SER A 684 11.52 -32.61 -12.15
N SER A 685 11.55 -33.18 -13.35
CA SER A 685 10.52 -32.99 -14.37
C SER A 685 9.13 -33.15 -13.74
N PRO A 686 8.15 -32.29 -14.10
CA PRO A 686 6.79 -32.49 -13.64
C PRO A 686 6.33 -33.91 -14.00
N PRO A 687 5.52 -34.57 -13.16
CA PRO A 687 5.06 -35.92 -13.46
C PRO A 687 4.39 -35.92 -14.85
N PRO A 688 4.76 -36.84 -15.75
CA PRO A 688 4.18 -36.90 -17.09
C PRO A 688 2.70 -37.25 -16.94
N GLY A 689 1.81 -36.26 -17.07
CA GLY A 689 0.42 -36.46 -16.70
C GLY A 689 -0.59 -35.39 -17.11
N ALA A 690 -0.24 -34.44 -17.98
CA ALA A 690 -1.23 -33.63 -18.67
C ALA A 690 -1.06 -33.88 -20.17
N HIS A 691 -1.90 -34.74 -20.73
CA HIS A 691 -2.01 -34.88 -22.18
C HIS A 691 -2.17 -33.47 -22.77
N LEU A 692 -1.30 -33.12 -23.72
CA LEU A 692 -1.53 -31.99 -24.61
C LEU A 692 -2.84 -32.28 -25.35
N ASP A 693 -3.95 -31.73 -24.85
CA ASP A 693 -5.23 -31.78 -25.56
C ASP A 693 -5.00 -31.09 -26.91
N ASN A 694 -5.10 -31.83 -28.01
CA ASN A 694 -5.11 -31.21 -29.33
C ASN A 694 -6.34 -30.28 -29.47
N ILE A 695 -6.33 -29.37 -30.45
CA ILE A 695 -7.41 -28.39 -30.67
C ILE A 695 -8.81 -29.05 -30.72
N ASP A 696 -8.89 -30.26 -31.25
CA ASP A 696 -10.14 -30.98 -31.41
C ASP A 696 -10.68 -31.51 -30.07
N THR A 697 -9.82 -32.07 -29.22
CA THR A 697 -10.17 -32.49 -27.86
C THR A 697 -10.57 -31.29 -27.02
N PHE A 698 -9.86 -30.16 -27.16
CA PHE A 698 -10.20 -28.90 -26.51
C PHE A 698 -11.60 -28.43 -26.90
N LEU A 699 -11.89 -28.25 -28.20
CA LEU A 699 -13.19 -27.77 -28.66
C LEU A 699 -14.32 -28.75 -28.36
N SER A 700 -14.07 -30.06 -28.43
CA SER A 700 -15.08 -31.08 -28.11
C SER A 700 -15.48 -30.99 -26.63
N THR A 701 -14.50 -30.84 -25.74
CA THR A 701 -14.72 -30.68 -24.30
C THR A 701 -15.39 -29.33 -23.99
N LEU A 702 -14.95 -28.26 -24.65
CA LEU A 702 -15.53 -26.93 -24.53
C LEU A 702 -17.02 -26.94 -24.91
N TRP A 703 -17.35 -27.58 -26.05
CA TRP A 703 -18.73 -27.69 -26.53
C TRP A 703 -19.62 -28.45 -25.55
N ARG A 704 -19.23 -29.65 -25.11
CA ARG A 704 -20.04 -30.42 -24.15
C ARG A 704 -20.25 -29.67 -22.84
N THR A 705 -19.22 -28.97 -22.37
CA THR A 705 -19.31 -28.11 -21.19
C THR A 705 -20.30 -26.95 -21.43
N PHE A 706 -20.23 -26.32 -22.60
CA PHE A 706 -21.13 -25.25 -23.02
C PHE A 706 -22.60 -25.69 -23.01
N VAL A 707 -22.95 -26.79 -23.67
CA VAL A 707 -24.33 -27.29 -23.76
C VAL A 707 -24.93 -27.55 -22.38
N ARG A 708 -24.16 -28.20 -21.51
CA ARG A 708 -24.58 -28.48 -20.14
C ARG A 708 -24.74 -27.22 -19.30
N GLU A 709 -23.76 -26.31 -19.34
CA GLU A 709 -23.83 -25.07 -18.56
C GLU A 709 -24.91 -24.11 -19.07
N LEU A 710 -25.16 -24.08 -20.39
CA LEU A 710 -26.27 -23.35 -20.99
C LEU A 710 -27.61 -23.87 -20.44
N THR A 711 -27.76 -25.19 -20.32
CA THR A 711 -28.96 -25.84 -19.77
C THR A 711 -29.09 -25.60 -18.26
N LEU A 712 -28.02 -25.78 -17.48
CA LEU A 712 -28.02 -25.57 -16.02
C LEU A 712 -28.33 -24.13 -15.62
N LYS A 713 -27.97 -23.15 -16.46
CA LYS A 713 -28.24 -21.72 -16.23
C LYS A 713 -29.59 -21.26 -16.78
N SER A 714 -30.48 -22.18 -17.17
CA SER A 714 -31.86 -21.83 -17.49
C SER A 714 -32.52 -21.07 -16.33
N PRO A 715 -33.30 -20.03 -16.59
CA PRO A 715 -33.92 -19.22 -15.54
C PRO A 715 -34.96 -19.99 -14.72
N ASN A 716 -35.29 -19.47 -13.53
CA ASN A 716 -36.41 -19.92 -12.71
C ASN A 716 -37.41 -18.77 -12.49
N PRO A 717 -38.70 -19.04 -12.25
CA PRO A 717 -39.67 -18.03 -11.86
C PRO A 717 -39.27 -17.31 -10.57
N HIS A 718 -39.69 -16.05 -10.41
CA HIS A 718 -39.35 -15.26 -9.22
C HIS A 718 -39.96 -15.88 -7.94
N GLY A 719 -39.12 -16.13 -6.92
CA GLY A 719 -39.47 -16.76 -5.64
C GLY A 719 -38.89 -18.16 -5.48
N ASN A 720 -38.26 -18.45 -4.33
CA ASN A 720 -37.46 -19.67 -4.09
C ASN A 720 -38.23 -21.00 -4.10
N THR A 721 -39.56 -20.99 -4.26
CA THR A 721 -40.42 -22.18 -4.14
C THR A 721 -41.05 -22.64 -5.45
N LYS A 722 -40.85 -21.92 -6.56
CA LYS A 722 -41.44 -22.29 -7.86
C LYS A 722 -40.49 -23.18 -8.68
N ALA A 723 -41.07 -24.21 -9.32
CA ALA A 723 -40.35 -25.08 -10.24
C ALA A 723 -39.74 -24.28 -11.40
N SER A 724 -38.62 -24.78 -11.93
CA SER A 724 -37.88 -24.13 -13.02
C SER A 724 -38.70 -24.02 -14.31
N TYR A 725 -38.32 -23.09 -15.20
CA TYR A 725 -38.94 -22.99 -16.53
C TYR A 725 -38.63 -24.19 -17.44
N LEU A 726 -37.58 -24.98 -17.12
CA LEU A 726 -37.35 -26.28 -17.75
C LEU A 726 -37.99 -27.39 -16.91
N LYS A 727 -38.66 -28.35 -17.56
CA LYS A 727 -39.23 -29.55 -16.93
C LYS A 727 -38.19 -30.60 -16.56
N LEU A 728 -36.95 -30.44 -17.03
CA LEU A 728 -35.84 -31.32 -16.73
C LEU A 728 -35.49 -31.28 -15.23
N ASP A 729 -35.26 -32.45 -14.65
CA ASP A 729 -34.74 -32.58 -13.29
C ASP A 729 -33.25 -32.22 -13.21
N LYS A 730 -32.67 -32.34 -12.00
CA LYS A 730 -31.26 -31.97 -11.78
C LYS A 730 -30.29 -32.88 -12.55
N VAL A 731 -30.60 -34.16 -12.67
CA VAL A 731 -29.75 -35.16 -13.34
C VAL A 731 -29.81 -34.94 -14.85
N GLU A 732 -31.01 -34.79 -15.40
CA GLU A 732 -31.25 -34.54 -16.83
C GLU A 732 -30.57 -33.25 -17.32
N ARG A 733 -30.53 -32.20 -16.48
CA ARG A 733 -29.78 -30.97 -16.81
C ARG A 733 -28.27 -31.16 -16.77
N GLN A 734 -27.77 -32.03 -15.89
CA GLN A 734 -26.35 -32.33 -15.78
C GLN A 734 -25.85 -33.22 -16.93
N SER A 735 -26.75 -33.98 -17.56
CA SER A 735 -26.47 -34.84 -18.72
C SER A 735 -26.94 -34.25 -20.06
N ALA A 736 -27.23 -32.95 -20.13
CA ALA A 736 -27.79 -32.34 -21.34
C ALA A 736 -26.84 -32.41 -22.55
N THR A 737 -27.37 -32.84 -23.69
CA THR A 737 -26.68 -32.95 -24.99
C THR A 737 -27.34 -32.06 -26.05
N ASP A 738 -26.81 -32.07 -27.28
CA ASP A 738 -27.39 -31.37 -28.43
C ASP A 738 -28.85 -31.77 -28.70
N ASP A 739 -29.26 -32.98 -28.30
CA ASP A 739 -30.61 -33.52 -28.55
C ASP A 739 -31.71 -32.68 -27.89
N LEU A 740 -31.40 -32.08 -26.72
CA LEU A 740 -32.32 -31.17 -26.03
C LEU A 740 -32.69 -29.98 -26.92
N TYR A 741 -31.71 -29.40 -27.61
CA TYR A 741 -31.87 -28.23 -28.47
C TYR A 741 -32.38 -28.58 -29.87
N LYS A 742 -32.40 -29.87 -30.22
CA LYS A 742 -33.03 -30.40 -31.44
C LYS A 742 -34.52 -30.74 -31.23
N ASN A 743 -34.94 -30.99 -29.98
CA ASN A 743 -36.31 -31.35 -29.66
C ASN A 743 -37.28 -30.15 -29.77
N LEU A 744 -38.32 -30.28 -30.61
CA LEU A 744 -39.38 -29.28 -30.81
C LEU A 744 -40.66 -29.57 -29.99
N HIS A 745 -40.72 -30.67 -29.24
CA HIS A 745 -41.82 -30.97 -28.31
C HIS A 745 -41.71 -30.13 -27.04
N PHE A 746 -42.09 -28.86 -27.15
CA PHE A 746 -41.97 -27.88 -26.07
C PHE A 746 -42.62 -28.30 -24.75
N PRO A 747 -43.75 -29.04 -24.73
CA PRO A 747 -44.30 -29.54 -23.47
C PRO A 747 -43.42 -30.53 -22.72
N GLN A 748 -42.40 -31.14 -23.35
CA GLN A 748 -41.42 -31.99 -22.67
C GLN A 748 -40.27 -31.17 -22.07
N ILE A 749 -40.01 -29.98 -22.63
CA ILE A 749 -38.83 -29.17 -22.31
C ILE A 749 -39.17 -28.03 -21.34
N PHE A 750 -40.25 -27.31 -21.61
CA PHE A 750 -40.58 -26.06 -20.93
C PHE A 750 -41.86 -26.18 -20.10
N THR A 751 -41.95 -25.40 -19.02
CA THR A 751 -43.23 -25.06 -18.38
C THR A 751 -43.82 -23.80 -18.99
N ASP A 752 -42.98 -22.80 -19.26
CA ASP A 752 -43.33 -21.53 -19.90
C ASP A 752 -42.15 -21.03 -20.76
N VAL A 753 -42.44 -20.55 -21.96
CA VAL A 753 -41.43 -20.03 -22.89
C VAL A 753 -42.03 -19.01 -23.86
N TYR A 754 -41.22 -18.02 -24.24
CA TYR A 754 -41.45 -17.16 -25.39
C TYR A 754 -40.59 -17.63 -26.55
N TYR A 755 -41.18 -17.86 -27.71
CA TYR A 755 -40.45 -18.31 -28.90
C TYR A 755 -40.81 -17.47 -30.12
N LYS A 756 -39.89 -17.37 -31.07
CA LYS A 756 -40.17 -16.82 -32.40
C LYS A 756 -39.33 -17.52 -33.46
N ASN A 757 -39.81 -17.53 -34.70
CA ASN A 757 -38.97 -17.83 -35.84
C ASN A 757 -37.96 -16.71 -36.04
N ALA A 758 -36.67 -17.06 -36.03
CA ALA A 758 -35.59 -16.10 -36.10
C ALA A 758 -34.88 -16.13 -37.45
N SER A 759 -34.34 -14.98 -37.86
CA SER A 759 -33.49 -14.89 -39.04
C SER A 759 -32.10 -15.50 -38.78
N ARG A 760 -31.35 -15.76 -39.85
CA ARG A 760 -29.96 -16.22 -39.76
C ARG A 760 -29.09 -15.20 -39.00
N ASP A 761 -29.36 -13.91 -39.16
CA ASP A 761 -28.60 -12.84 -38.50
C ASP A 761 -28.88 -12.78 -37.00
N GLU A 762 -30.12 -13.03 -36.59
CA GLU A 762 -30.48 -13.14 -35.17
C GLU A 762 -29.82 -14.36 -34.51
N TRP A 763 -29.73 -15.47 -35.26
CA TRP A 763 -28.99 -16.65 -34.82
C TRP A 763 -27.49 -16.37 -34.67
N ARG A 764 -26.88 -15.71 -35.66
CA ARG A 764 -25.46 -15.34 -35.60
C ARG A 764 -25.19 -14.32 -34.49
N THR A 765 -26.10 -13.38 -34.26
CA THR A 765 -25.99 -12.40 -33.17
C THR A 765 -25.99 -13.07 -31.81
N SER A 766 -26.93 -14.00 -31.56
CA SER A 766 -26.97 -14.73 -30.28
C SER A 766 -25.74 -15.62 -30.10
N PHE A 767 -25.26 -16.26 -31.19
CA PHE A 767 -23.99 -16.99 -31.17
C PHE A 767 -22.81 -16.11 -30.79
N ASN A 768 -22.71 -14.90 -31.37
CA ASN A 768 -21.63 -13.97 -31.07
C ASN A 768 -21.61 -13.53 -29.59
N TRP A 769 -22.73 -13.66 -28.87
CA TRP A 769 -22.76 -13.42 -27.42
C TRP A 769 -22.35 -14.65 -26.60
N LEU A 770 -22.72 -15.85 -27.06
CA LEU A 770 -22.32 -17.12 -26.42
C LEU A 770 -20.83 -17.42 -26.60
N PHE A 771 -20.33 -17.19 -27.81
CA PHE A 771 -18.93 -17.26 -28.18
C PHE A 771 -18.55 -15.91 -28.75
N PRO A 772 -17.97 -15.00 -27.96
CA PRO A 772 -17.50 -13.70 -28.42
C PRO A 772 -16.23 -13.77 -29.24
N ASP A 773 -16.02 -12.75 -30.08
CA ASP A 773 -14.79 -12.56 -30.85
C ASP A 773 -13.70 -11.86 -30.00
N LYS A 774 -12.46 -11.81 -30.49
CA LYS A 774 -11.28 -11.32 -29.74
C LYS A 774 -11.42 -9.89 -29.20
N ASP A 775 -12.16 -9.03 -29.92
CA ASP A 775 -12.32 -7.61 -29.58
C ASP A 775 -13.59 -7.31 -28.74
N PHE A 776 -14.29 -8.35 -28.28
CA PHE A 776 -15.54 -8.19 -27.55
C PHE A 776 -15.33 -7.64 -26.14
N LYS A 777 -15.84 -6.43 -25.88
CA LYS A 777 -15.82 -5.81 -24.55
C LYS A 777 -17.07 -6.18 -23.76
N THR A 778 -16.91 -6.92 -22.67
CA THR A 778 -18.02 -7.28 -21.77
C THR A 778 -18.47 -6.08 -20.92
N SER A 779 -19.79 -5.88 -20.78
CA SER A 779 -20.33 -4.85 -19.88
C SER A 779 -20.23 -5.28 -18.41
N ALA A 780 -20.14 -4.32 -17.49
CA ALA A 780 -20.10 -4.58 -16.05
C ALA A 780 -21.39 -5.25 -15.50
N ALA A 781 -22.47 -5.27 -16.29
CA ALA A 781 -23.79 -5.78 -15.90
C ALA A 781 -24.05 -7.25 -16.33
N ILE A 782 -23.04 -7.95 -16.87
CA ILE A 782 -23.19 -9.30 -17.42
C ILE A 782 -23.65 -10.34 -16.37
N GLN A 783 -24.68 -11.12 -16.70
CA GLN A 783 -25.33 -12.15 -15.90
C GLN A 783 -25.05 -13.54 -16.50
N ASN A 784 -24.89 -14.54 -15.63
CA ASN A 784 -24.70 -15.97 -15.93
C ASN A 784 -23.37 -16.37 -16.62
N TYR A 785 -22.87 -15.60 -17.60
CA TYR A 785 -21.64 -15.96 -18.34
C TYR A 785 -20.42 -16.17 -17.43
N LYS A 786 -20.18 -15.27 -16.45
CA LYS A 786 -19.02 -15.35 -15.53
C LYS A 786 -18.98 -16.63 -14.68
N GLN A 787 -20.13 -17.27 -14.50
CA GLN A 787 -20.25 -18.47 -13.70
C GLN A 787 -20.00 -19.75 -14.51
N CYS A 788 -19.95 -19.66 -15.84
CA CYS A 788 -19.78 -20.79 -16.74
C CYS A 788 -18.30 -21.05 -17.03
N SER A 789 -17.83 -22.27 -16.77
CA SER A 789 -16.46 -22.69 -17.06
C SER A 789 -16.15 -22.73 -18.56
N TYR A 790 -17.12 -23.03 -19.43
CA TYR A 790 -16.90 -22.98 -20.89
C TYR A 790 -16.50 -21.56 -21.31
N TYR A 791 -17.16 -20.55 -20.76
CA TYR A 791 -16.94 -19.16 -21.16
C TYR A 791 -15.56 -18.67 -20.73
N LYS A 792 -15.10 -19.06 -19.53
CA LYS A 792 -13.73 -18.79 -19.06
C LYS A 792 -12.69 -19.43 -19.96
N ARG A 793 -12.84 -20.74 -20.25
CA ARG A 793 -11.93 -21.48 -21.14
C ARG A 793 -11.92 -20.93 -22.56
N TRP A 794 -13.06 -20.44 -23.07
CA TRP A 794 -13.12 -19.77 -24.37
C TRP A 794 -12.33 -18.45 -24.36
N MET A 795 -12.47 -17.63 -23.32
CA MET A 795 -11.70 -16.38 -23.22
C MET A 795 -10.20 -16.62 -23.04
N GLU A 796 -9.80 -17.65 -22.28
CA GLU A 796 -8.41 -18.10 -22.16
C GLU A 796 -7.85 -18.55 -23.52
N PHE A 797 -8.64 -19.31 -24.30
CA PHE A 797 -8.29 -19.70 -25.66
C PHE A 797 -8.08 -18.50 -26.59
N LEU A 798 -8.96 -17.49 -26.53
CA LEU A 798 -8.79 -16.25 -27.30
C LEU A 798 -7.51 -15.49 -26.91
N ALA A 799 -7.19 -15.44 -25.62
CA ALA A 799 -5.99 -14.75 -25.13
C ALA A 799 -4.70 -15.47 -25.55
N ALA A 800 -4.66 -16.79 -25.38
CA ALA A 800 -3.51 -17.63 -25.72
C ALA A 800 -3.22 -17.69 -27.22
N ASN A 801 -4.25 -17.54 -28.07
CA ASN A 801 -4.14 -17.61 -29.53
C ASN A 801 -4.42 -16.26 -30.19
N SER A 802 -4.22 -15.15 -29.48
CA SER A 802 -4.54 -13.79 -29.96
C SER A 802 -3.78 -13.38 -31.23
N GLY A 803 -2.61 -13.98 -31.47
CA GLY A 803 -1.81 -13.85 -32.70
C GLY A 803 -2.27 -14.71 -33.88
N ASP A 804 -3.15 -15.70 -33.68
CA ASP A 804 -3.65 -16.60 -34.73
C ASP A 804 -5.13 -16.34 -35.01
N ALA A 805 -5.39 -15.29 -35.80
CA ALA A 805 -6.74 -14.90 -36.18
C ALA A 805 -7.46 -15.96 -37.03
N GLU A 806 -6.71 -16.79 -37.77
CA GLU A 806 -7.30 -17.85 -38.60
C GLU A 806 -7.82 -19.00 -37.73
N LEU A 807 -7.05 -19.45 -36.73
CA LEU A 807 -7.47 -20.46 -35.77
C LEU A 807 -8.72 -20.04 -34.99
N ILE A 808 -8.75 -18.79 -34.50
CA ILE A 808 -9.90 -18.26 -33.78
C ILE A 808 -11.14 -18.27 -34.69
N LYS A 809 -11.00 -17.77 -35.92
CA LYS A 809 -12.10 -17.75 -36.89
C LYS A 809 -12.58 -19.16 -37.25
N ALA A 810 -11.68 -20.09 -37.54
CA ALA A 810 -12.01 -21.47 -37.89
C ALA A 810 -12.72 -22.19 -36.72
N SER A 811 -12.26 -21.98 -35.50
CA SER A 811 -12.90 -22.51 -34.28
C SER A 811 -14.31 -21.98 -34.12
N ARG A 812 -14.52 -20.66 -34.29
CA ARG A 812 -15.85 -20.03 -34.24
C ARG A 812 -16.78 -20.56 -35.32
N ASP A 813 -16.28 -20.75 -36.54
CA ASP A 813 -17.11 -21.18 -37.66
C ASP A 813 -17.54 -22.64 -37.53
N GLU A 814 -16.69 -23.54 -37.02
CA GLU A 814 -17.09 -24.92 -36.71
C GLU A 814 -18.05 -25.00 -35.51
N LEU A 815 -17.84 -24.21 -34.45
CA LEU A 815 -18.81 -24.09 -33.34
C LEU A 815 -20.18 -23.60 -33.85
N PHE A 816 -20.20 -22.61 -34.74
CA PHE A 816 -21.43 -22.10 -35.31
C PHE A 816 -22.11 -23.11 -36.24
N LYS A 817 -21.35 -23.84 -37.04
CA LYS A 817 -21.86 -24.92 -37.90
C LYS A 817 -22.59 -25.98 -37.08
N ARG A 818 -22.05 -26.33 -35.89
CA ARG A 818 -22.69 -27.25 -34.97
C ARG A 818 -23.96 -26.68 -34.32
N ILE A 819 -23.95 -25.41 -33.88
CA ILE A 819 -25.16 -24.73 -33.40
C ILE A 819 -26.27 -24.78 -34.44
N ARG A 820 -25.95 -24.62 -35.73
CA ARG A 820 -26.95 -24.65 -36.81
C ARG A 820 -27.68 -25.99 -36.94
N GLU A 821 -27.20 -27.07 -36.32
CA GLU A 821 -27.93 -28.33 -36.23
C GLU A 821 -29.08 -28.31 -35.23
N TRP A 822 -29.09 -27.35 -34.29
CA TRP A 822 -30.16 -27.19 -33.32
C TRP A 822 -31.44 -26.67 -33.99
N SER A 823 -32.58 -27.03 -33.39
CA SER A 823 -33.90 -26.56 -33.82
C SER A 823 -34.29 -25.25 -33.11
N TRP A 824 -33.73 -25.01 -31.93
CA TRP A 824 -33.91 -23.78 -31.16
C TRP A 824 -32.69 -23.45 -30.30
N MET A 825 -32.54 -22.19 -29.89
CA MET A 825 -31.55 -21.77 -28.89
C MET A 825 -32.04 -20.58 -28.05
N PRO A 826 -31.43 -20.28 -26.90
CA PRO A 826 -31.76 -19.08 -26.13
C PRO A 826 -31.55 -17.80 -26.94
N SER A 827 -32.44 -16.82 -26.78
CA SER A 827 -32.24 -15.47 -27.31
C SER A 827 -31.23 -14.72 -26.44
N SER A 828 -29.96 -15.10 -26.53
CA SER A 828 -28.87 -14.52 -25.74
C SER A 828 -28.65 -13.03 -26.07
N GLN A 829 -28.19 -12.28 -25.08
CA GLN A 829 -27.83 -10.87 -25.18
C GLN A 829 -26.40 -10.67 -24.66
N SER A 830 -25.83 -9.50 -24.94
CA SER A 830 -24.49 -9.13 -24.47
C SER A 830 -24.37 -9.10 -22.94
N ASP A 831 -25.48 -8.95 -22.22
CA ASP A 831 -25.53 -8.91 -20.75
C ASP A 831 -26.10 -10.18 -20.10
N ARG A 832 -26.66 -11.15 -20.84
CA ARG A 832 -27.20 -12.40 -20.26
C ARG A 832 -27.35 -13.53 -21.28
N MET A 833 -27.10 -14.76 -20.84
CA MET A 833 -27.28 -15.97 -21.67
C MET A 833 -28.76 -16.25 -21.98
N TRP A 834 -29.64 -16.04 -20.99
CA TRP A 834 -31.08 -16.27 -21.08
C TRP A 834 -31.82 -14.96 -20.84
N MET A 835 -32.52 -14.47 -21.86
CA MET A 835 -33.37 -13.30 -21.72
C MET A 835 -34.71 -13.69 -21.09
N THR A 836 -35.12 -12.97 -20.04
CA THR A 836 -36.43 -13.11 -19.38
C THR A 836 -37.05 -11.73 -19.21
N SER A 837 -38.30 -11.55 -19.61
CA SER A 837 -39.01 -10.27 -19.48
C SER A 837 -40.52 -10.45 -19.46
N ALA A 838 -41.23 -9.58 -18.72
CA ALA A 838 -42.69 -9.41 -18.82
C ALA A 838 -43.09 -8.29 -19.80
N LYS A 839 -42.16 -7.40 -20.19
CA LYS A 839 -42.43 -6.27 -21.08
C LYS A 839 -42.40 -6.72 -22.54
N LYS A 840 -43.30 -6.15 -23.38
CA LYS A 840 -43.26 -6.30 -24.85
C LYS A 840 -41.85 -5.96 -25.33
N ALA A 841 -41.16 -6.92 -25.95
CA ALA A 841 -40.04 -6.58 -26.82
C ALA A 841 -40.59 -5.64 -27.91
N SER A 842 -40.02 -4.44 -28.03
CA SER A 842 -40.43 -3.47 -29.03
C SER A 842 -40.02 -3.98 -30.42
N GLY A 843 -40.99 -4.44 -31.20
CA GLY A 843 -40.80 -5.08 -32.51
C GLY A 843 -41.32 -6.53 -32.52
N ASN A 844 -42.23 -6.85 -33.44
CA ASN A 844 -43.07 -8.05 -33.47
C ASN A 844 -42.39 -9.43 -33.22
N SER A 845 -43.22 -10.36 -32.71
CA SER A 845 -43.32 -11.80 -33.04
C SER A 845 -42.94 -12.89 -32.01
N TYR A 846 -42.68 -12.58 -30.74
CA TYR A 846 -42.59 -13.67 -29.73
C TYR A 846 -43.98 -14.20 -29.34
N ILE A 847 -44.20 -15.49 -29.56
CA ILE A 847 -45.38 -16.24 -29.14
C ILE A 847 -45.08 -16.89 -27.78
N ARG A 848 -46.03 -16.81 -26.85
CA ARG A 848 -45.92 -17.43 -25.53
C ARG A 848 -46.58 -18.80 -25.53
N TRP A 849 -45.91 -19.79 -24.96
CA TRP A 849 -46.53 -21.06 -24.59
C TRP A 849 -46.25 -21.41 -23.12
N PRO A 850 -47.25 -21.85 -22.34
CA PRO A 850 -48.67 -21.86 -22.68
C PRO A 850 -49.21 -20.43 -22.88
N ARG A 851 -50.35 -20.29 -23.56
CA ARG A 851 -50.95 -18.98 -23.79
C ARG A 851 -51.43 -18.41 -22.45
N ASP A 852 -50.95 -17.22 -22.10
CA ASP A 852 -51.33 -16.49 -20.89
C ASP A 852 -51.44 -15.00 -21.22
N ASP A 853 -52.61 -14.42 -20.97
CA ASP A 853 -52.92 -13.03 -21.26
C ASP A 853 -52.22 -12.06 -20.31
N ALA A 854 -51.87 -12.50 -19.09
CA ALA A 854 -51.11 -11.71 -18.12
C ALA A 854 -49.62 -11.57 -18.49
N ARG A 855 -49.13 -12.40 -19.43
CA ARG A 855 -47.74 -12.38 -19.94
C ARG A 855 -46.67 -12.31 -18.83
N PRO A 856 -46.69 -13.21 -17.84
CA PRO A 856 -45.66 -13.22 -16.81
C PRO A 856 -44.29 -13.56 -17.43
N PRO A 857 -43.18 -13.17 -16.78
CA PRO A 857 -41.84 -13.44 -17.29
C PRO A 857 -41.65 -14.93 -17.64
N ALA A 858 -40.98 -15.19 -18.76
CA ALA A 858 -40.52 -16.52 -19.18
C ALA A 858 -39.26 -16.37 -20.06
N PRO A 859 -38.45 -17.43 -20.24
CA PRO A 859 -37.29 -17.40 -21.13
C PRO A 859 -37.68 -17.15 -22.59
N PHE A 860 -36.85 -16.39 -23.31
CA PHE A 860 -36.98 -16.14 -24.73
C PHE A 860 -36.05 -17.06 -25.52
N ILE A 861 -36.58 -17.72 -26.56
CA ILE A 861 -35.83 -18.60 -27.45
C ILE A 861 -36.07 -18.26 -28.92
N LEU A 862 -35.06 -18.54 -29.74
CA LEU A 862 -35.07 -18.39 -31.18
C LEU A 862 -35.26 -19.77 -31.82
N LEU A 863 -36.28 -19.90 -32.66
CA LEU A 863 -36.47 -21.07 -33.52
C LEU A 863 -35.66 -20.90 -34.80
N LYS A 864 -35.18 -22.02 -35.32
CA LYS A 864 -34.59 -22.08 -36.67
C LYS A 864 -35.69 -21.80 -37.69
N SER A 865 -35.37 -21.07 -38.76
CA SER A 865 -36.36 -20.67 -39.78
C SER A 865 -37.13 -21.89 -40.30
N HIS A 866 -38.47 -21.80 -40.32
CA HIS A 866 -39.40 -22.87 -40.70
C HIS A 866 -39.52 -24.04 -39.72
N SER A 867 -39.06 -23.90 -38.47
CA SER A 867 -39.34 -24.88 -37.42
C SER A 867 -40.61 -24.49 -36.67
N ASP A 868 -41.53 -25.43 -36.50
CA ASP A 868 -42.75 -25.24 -35.72
C ASP A 868 -42.71 -26.09 -34.44
N PRO A 869 -43.00 -25.50 -33.27
CA PRO A 869 -43.05 -26.27 -32.02
C PRO A 869 -44.24 -27.21 -32.00
N ILE A 870 -44.02 -28.40 -31.43
CA ILE A 870 -45.03 -29.45 -31.32
C ILE A 870 -45.61 -29.40 -29.90
N PHE A 871 -46.91 -29.16 -29.80
CA PHE A 871 -47.61 -29.02 -28.51
C PHE A 871 -48.51 -30.21 -28.15
N VAL A 872 -48.54 -31.25 -28.99
CA VAL A 872 -49.33 -32.46 -28.75
C VAL A 872 -48.59 -33.33 -27.73
N VAL A 873 -49.28 -33.69 -26.64
CA VAL A 873 -48.82 -34.72 -25.70
C VAL A 873 -49.05 -36.08 -26.38
N PRO A 874 -48.03 -36.96 -26.53
CA PRO A 874 -48.28 -38.33 -26.95
C PRO A 874 -49.27 -38.96 -25.96
N GLN A 875 -50.37 -39.55 -26.45
CA GLN A 875 -51.14 -40.46 -25.61
C GLN A 875 -50.22 -41.62 -25.23
N ASP A 876 -50.11 -41.91 -23.93
CA ASP A 876 -49.29 -42.98 -23.39
C ASP A 876 -49.52 -44.30 -24.15
N ASN A 877 -48.42 -44.96 -24.51
CA ASN A 877 -48.34 -46.39 -24.76
C ASN A 877 -47.19 -46.95 -23.92
#